data_AF-A0A4Q4U2E7-F1
#
_entry.id   AF-A0A4Q4U2E7-F1
#
_cell.length_a   1.000
_cell.length_b   1.000
_cell.length_c   1.000
_cell.angle_alpha   90.00
_cell.angle_beta   90.00
_cell.angle_gamma   90.00
#
_symmetry.space_group_name_H-M   'P 1'
#
loop_
_entity.id
_entity.type
_entity.pdbx_description
1 polymer ?
#
loop_
_entity_poly.entity_id
_entity_poly.type
_entity_poly.pdbx_seq_one_letter_code
_entity_poly.pdbx_strand_id
1 'polypeptide(L)'
;MMSFFRKLVHSTLSDTEVGAELDTGPDNELIVFVHGLTGNREKTWTHRNGIFWPGALLSQDFSRARIMTFGYDADVVRFWTMASSNRLDDHGKSLAYALLDRRGQVDQRPIIFIAHSLGGLVCEEALNLSNKRQDLGSILPNTLGIIFMGTPHGGSHLASWGSTVAKYLNIFRGVNREILRNLQPGSSNLQRTEEDFQHMLLRNNIKLKVYCFYEALKMNDTVGKIVERESAILPAYDNCSVNADHRDMTKFTGRADAGYGQVRGVLERWIKENETQRPDVDESAGASDGHGRGGASYNGPVFNAPISGRKTAISPRYNPGFSSKFSQRAAGHAVSLTGNIGFAEKDTVIGEQAPEPLTIDGIKARRAKAGRLVAPTASYSDSDMFKSPQSFNGPKARRWDHLLSAESKARHPCVLKQAAKHLKKPGLISLGGGLPSAENFPIERLTFRIPTPPHFSEVEASGTDVTTGKHDVERGENGGVHDLSIALNYGQSIGSAQLLRWVTEHTELVCRPPYADWRCALTVGSTGALEQALRMFCDRARGDAVLTEEYSFATALETAAPLGIRVFGVRMDEQGLLPETMDEILSTWDEAARGARKPTVLYTVPSGQNPTGATQGAQRRRDIYAVCQKHDVFIFEDEPYYFLQMQPYIGSDAPGVPPPTSAGEFLGSLIPSLVSMDVDGRVLRMDSFSKVVVPGSRLGWITASEQVVERYIRHAECASQGPSGISQLIMYKLVDESWGHEGYLQWLMNLRLEYTRRRDVILAACEKYLPREVVSWVPPAAGMFLWLKVDHTQHPEGSTKSIIEIEEEIFNSCIEKGVLACRGSWFRAEPDLPLSGLFFRVTFAAASEENMGKAIERFGAAVKESFGLH
;
A
#
# COMPACT_ATOMS: atom_id res chain seq x y z
N MET A 1 42.90 -16.46 -25.95
CA MET A 1 42.48 -16.33 -24.53
C MET A 1 41.13 -15.60 -24.39
N MET A 2 40.89 -14.48 -25.08
CA MET A 2 39.57 -13.78 -25.08
C MET A 2 38.39 -14.55 -25.71
N SER A 3 38.63 -15.41 -26.71
CA SER A 3 37.58 -16.28 -27.28
C SER A 3 37.16 -17.42 -26.33
N PHE A 4 38.04 -17.81 -25.40
CA PHE A 4 37.77 -18.88 -24.42
C PHE A 4 36.93 -18.36 -23.24
N PHE A 5 37.13 -17.09 -22.83
CA PHE A 5 36.30 -16.43 -21.82
C PHE A 5 34.86 -16.18 -22.29
N ARG A 6 34.63 -16.00 -23.61
CA ARG A 6 33.27 -15.83 -24.16
C ARG A 6 32.43 -17.11 -24.14
N LYS A 7 33.06 -18.29 -24.19
CA LYS A 7 32.35 -19.58 -24.08
C LYS A 7 32.09 -20.02 -22.64
N LEU A 8 32.92 -19.59 -21.68
CA LEU A 8 32.77 -20.00 -20.28
C LEU A 8 31.63 -19.29 -19.54
N VAL A 9 31.20 -18.11 -20.00
CA VAL A 9 30.03 -17.39 -19.47
C VAL A 9 28.70 -17.93 -20.03
N HIS A 10 28.75 -18.71 -21.12
CA HIS A 10 27.54 -19.22 -21.80
C HIS A 10 27.03 -20.57 -21.28
N SER A 11 27.68 -21.23 -20.31
CA SER A 11 27.32 -22.61 -19.93
C SER A 11 26.79 -22.81 -18.51
N THR A 12 26.52 -21.76 -17.74
CA THR A 12 26.01 -21.91 -16.36
C THR A 12 25.19 -20.70 -15.92
N LEU A 13 23.99 -20.50 -16.52
CA LEU A 13 22.93 -19.67 -15.93
C LEU A 13 21.56 -20.27 -16.31
N SER A 14 20.69 -20.42 -15.32
CA SER A 14 19.36 -21.04 -15.42
C SER A 14 18.36 -20.18 -16.21
N ASP A 15 17.41 -20.86 -16.87
CA ASP A 15 16.50 -20.38 -17.92
C ASP A 15 15.42 -19.31 -17.53
N THR A 16 15.54 -18.61 -16.40
CA THR A 16 14.52 -17.63 -15.92
C THR A 16 15.10 -16.43 -15.18
N GLU A 17 16.01 -15.67 -15.79
CA GLU A 17 16.47 -14.40 -15.19
C GLU A 17 15.60 -13.20 -15.61
N VAL A 18 14.85 -12.65 -14.64
CA VAL A 18 14.31 -11.29 -14.69
C VAL A 18 15.47 -10.31 -14.73
N GLY A 19 15.51 -9.41 -15.72
CA GLY A 19 16.62 -8.46 -15.86
C GLY A 19 16.83 -7.94 -17.27
N ALA A 20 17.81 -7.04 -17.40
CA ALA A 20 18.21 -6.39 -18.64
C ALA A 20 19.63 -6.81 -19.07
N GLU A 21 19.83 -7.20 -20.33
CA GLU A 21 21.17 -7.56 -20.86
C GLU A 21 21.44 -7.02 -22.28
N LEU A 22 22.73 -6.98 -22.62
CA LEU A 22 23.45 -6.33 -23.74
C LEU A 22 23.63 -4.80 -23.62
N ASP A 23 24.89 -4.35 -23.76
CA ASP A 23 25.29 -2.95 -23.97
C ASP A 23 26.34 -2.91 -25.08
N THR A 24 25.92 -2.51 -26.28
CA THR A 24 26.81 -2.34 -27.44
C THR A 24 26.39 -1.10 -28.22
N GLY A 25 27.08 0.03 -28.01
CA GLY A 25 26.96 1.22 -28.87
C GLY A 25 27.24 2.55 -28.14
N PRO A 26 27.84 3.57 -28.80
CA PRO A 26 27.92 4.93 -28.28
C PRO A 26 26.55 5.64 -28.30
N ASP A 27 26.42 6.73 -27.53
CA ASP A 27 25.18 7.30 -26.97
C ASP A 27 24.24 8.09 -27.91
N ASN A 28 23.35 7.44 -28.68
CA ASN A 28 22.24 8.15 -29.37
C ASN A 28 20.83 7.74 -28.92
N GLU A 29 20.40 6.49 -29.14
CA GLU A 29 19.06 5.97 -28.80
C GLU A 29 19.13 4.70 -27.96
N LEU A 30 18.05 4.37 -27.23
CA LEU A 30 17.87 3.11 -26.51
C LEU A 30 16.71 2.32 -27.13
N ILE A 31 17.01 1.17 -27.74
CA ILE A 31 16.02 0.23 -28.29
C ILE A 31 15.78 -0.89 -27.28
N VAL A 32 14.53 -1.05 -26.85
CA VAL A 32 14.13 -1.94 -25.75
C VAL A 32 13.23 -3.05 -26.28
N PHE A 33 13.69 -4.29 -26.14
CA PHE A 33 12.99 -5.50 -26.56
C PHE A 33 12.26 -6.14 -25.40
N VAL A 34 10.95 -6.32 -25.53
CA VAL A 34 10.10 -6.92 -24.48
C VAL A 34 9.37 -8.14 -25.03
N HIS A 35 9.68 -9.32 -24.50
CA HIS A 35 9.11 -10.57 -25.00
C HIS A 35 7.65 -10.76 -24.59
N GLY A 36 6.94 -11.62 -25.31
CA GLY A 36 5.57 -11.99 -24.98
C GLY A 36 5.44 -13.19 -24.03
N LEU A 37 4.20 -13.63 -23.88
CA LEU A 37 3.79 -14.80 -23.12
C LEU A 37 4.57 -16.06 -23.52
N THR A 38 4.99 -16.87 -22.55
CA THR A 38 5.83 -18.08 -22.72
C THR A 38 7.18 -17.83 -23.41
N GLY A 39 7.50 -16.57 -23.68
CA GLY A 39 8.72 -16.12 -24.29
C GLY A 39 9.84 -15.94 -23.28
N ASN A 40 11.03 -15.67 -23.80
CA ASN A 40 12.20 -15.36 -23.01
C ASN A 40 12.97 -14.22 -23.71
N ARG A 41 13.67 -13.39 -22.91
CA ARG A 41 14.38 -12.19 -23.35
C ARG A 41 15.33 -12.41 -24.54
N GLU A 42 15.84 -13.62 -24.75
CA GLU A 42 16.63 -13.98 -25.93
C GLU A 42 15.86 -14.86 -26.91
N LYS A 43 15.28 -15.98 -26.44
CA LYS A 43 14.68 -17.01 -27.31
C LYS A 43 13.55 -16.47 -28.18
N THR A 44 12.84 -15.43 -27.75
CA THR A 44 11.77 -14.79 -28.54
C THR A 44 12.31 -14.14 -29.82
N TRP A 45 13.55 -13.67 -29.80
CA TRP A 45 14.18 -12.93 -30.90
C TRP A 45 15.26 -13.75 -31.61
N THR A 46 15.40 -15.03 -31.25
CA THR A 46 16.38 -15.95 -31.86
C THR A 46 15.69 -16.86 -32.87
N HIS A 47 16.14 -16.80 -34.13
CA HIS A 47 15.70 -17.72 -35.17
C HIS A 47 16.30 -19.12 -34.97
N ARG A 48 15.69 -20.15 -35.59
CA ARG A 48 16.09 -21.57 -35.42
C ARG A 48 17.52 -21.87 -35.90
N ASN A 49 18.08 -21.01 -36.74
CA ASN A 49 19.49 -21.07 -37.15
C ASN A 49 20.47 -20.46 -36.13
N GLY A 50 19.98 -20.03 -34.96
CA GLY A 50 20.80 -19.46 -33.88
C GLY A 50 21.02 -17.95 -33.96
N ILE A 51 20.45 -17.26 -34.95
CA ILE A 51 20.62 -15.81 -35.07
C ILE A 51 19.69 -15.09 -34.10
N PHE A 52 20.28 -14.51 -33.05
CA PHE A 52 19.65 -13.51 -32.19
C PHE A 52 19.78 -12.14 -32.85
N TRP A 53 18.76 -11.75 -33.63
CA TRP A 53 18.86 -10.59 -34.53
C TRP A 53 19.04 -9.22 -33.84
N PRO A 54 18.58 -8.98 -32.59
CA PRO A 54 18.90 -7.72 -31.90
C PRO A 54 20.42 -7.52 -31.75
N GLY A 55 21.12 -8.54 -31.27
CA GLY A 55 22.57 -8.49 -31.10
C GLY A 55 23.36 -8.73 -32.39
N ALA A 56 22.84 -9.52 -33.32
CA ALA A 56 23.59 -9.97 -34.50
C ALA A 56 23.39 -9.10 -35.75
N LEU A 57 22.21 -8.51 -35.94
CA LEU A 57 21.87 -7.72 -37.13
C LEU A 57 21.65 -6.25 -36.78
N LEU A 58 20.77 -5.99 -35.80
CA LEU A 58 20.34 -4.64 -35.47
C LEU A 58 21.47 -3.78 -34.90
N SER A 59 22.33 -4.36 -34.06
CA SER A 59 23.55 -3.70 -33.56
C SER A 59 24.52 -3.26 -34.66
N GLN A 60 24.49 -3.91 -35.83
CA GLN A 60 25.32 -3.55 -36.97
C GLN A 60 24.66 -2.44 -37.81
N ASP A 61 23.35 -2.57 -38.05
CA ASP A 61 22.59 -1.60 -38.83
C ASP A 61 22.39 -0.27 -38.07
N PHE A 62 22.33 -0.31 -36.75
CA PHE A 62 22.21 0.85 -35.86
C PHE A 62 23.35 0.85 -34.83
N SER A 63 24.60 0.94 -35.32
CA SER A 63 25.82 0.90 -34.48
C SER A 63 25.91 1.98 -33.39
N ARG A 64 25.06 3.01 -33.44
CA ARG A 64 24.95 4.10 -32.45
C ARG A 64 23.75 3.96 -31.51
N ALA A 65 22.95 2.90 -31.64
CA ALA A 65 21.84 2.62 -30.74
C ALA A 65 22.27 1.61 -29.67
N ARG A 66 21.90 1.88 -28.42
CA ARG A 66 21.98 0.88 -27.35
C ARG A 66 20.79 -0.07 -27.46
N ILE A 67 21.05 -1.36 -27.33
CA ILE A 67 20.03 -2.41 -27.45
C ILE A 67 19.90 -3.10 -26.10
N MET A 68 18.70 -3.08 -25.53
CA MET A 68 18.35 -3.72 -24.27
C MET A 68 17.28 -4.78 -24.53
N THR A 69 17.47 -6.00 -24.02
CA THR A 69 16.36 -6.96 -23.86
C THR A 69 15.87 -6.97 -22.42
N PHE A 70 14.57 -7.07 -22.22
CA PHE A 70 13.95 -7.15 -20.91
C PHE A 70 13.20 -8.47 -20.75
N GLY A 71 13.49 -9.17 -19.66
CA GLY A 71 12.85 -10.44 -19.27
C GLY A 71 11.91 -10.30 -18.06
N TYR A 72 10.76 -10.97 -18.11
CA TYR A 72 9.80 -11.08 -17.00
C TYR A 72 9.12 -12.47 -16.96
N ASP A 73 8.54 -12.88 -15.82
CA ASP A 73 7.79 -14.15 -15.72
C ASP A 73 6.55 -14.09 -16.64
N ALA A 74 6.55 -14.89 -17.70
CA ALA A 74 5.59 -14.84 -18.79
C ALA A 74 4.73 -16.12 -18.90
N ASP A 75 4.65 -16.95 -17.84
CA ASP A 75 3.77 -18.13 -17.82
C ASP A 75 2.29 -17.75 -18.09
N VAL A 76 1.58 -18.50 -18.95
CA VAL A 76 0.20 -18.18 -19.40
C VAL A 76 -0.81 -18.16 -18.27
N VAL A 77 -0.73 -19.15 -17.37
CA VAL A 77 -1.67 -19.34 -16.27
C VAL A 77 -1.43 -18.29 -15.21
N ARG A 78 -0.15 -18.00 -14.94
CA ARG A 78 0.25 -16.89 -14.07
C ARG A 78 -0.19 -15.56 -14.68
N PHE A 79 0.16 -15.27 -15.94
CA PHE A 79 -0.17 -14.02 -16.64
C PHE A 79 -1.66 -13.67 -16.64
N TRP A 80 -2.56 -14.65 -16.66
CA TRP A 80 -4.01 -14.36 -16.63
C TRP A 80 -4.63 -14.40 -15.24
N THR A 81 -4.05 -15.13 -14.28
CA THR A 81 -4.34 -14.89 -12.85
C THR A 81 -3.80 -13.52 -12.37
N MET A 82 -2.92 -12.87 -13.16
CA MET A 82 -2.49 -11.46 -13.01
C MET A 82 -3.56 -10.42 -13.39
N ALA A 83 -4.75 -10.81 -13.87
CA ALA A 83 -5.87 -9.85 -13.99
C ALA A 83 -6.40 -9.40 -12.61
N SER A 84 -5.92 -9.99 -11.51
CA SER A 84 -5.97 -9.37 -10.18
C SER A 84 -4.90 -8.28 -10.04
N SER A 85 -5.29 -7.10 -9.55
CA SER A 85 -4.67 -5.76 -9.73
C SER A 85 -3.15 -5.56 -9.56
N ASN A 86 -2.38 -6.53 -9.09
CA ASN A 86 -1.03 -6.22 -8.61
C ASN A 86 0.08 -6.53 -9.63
N ARG A 87 -0.07 -7.54 -10.50
CA ARG A 87 1.11 -8.08 -11.21
C ARG A 87 1.44 -7.50 -12.60
N LEU A 88 0.45 -7.06 -13.40
CA LEU A 88 0.78 -6.33 -14.65
C LEU A 88 1.43 -4.98 -14.30
N ASP A 89 0.86 -4.28 -13.31
CA ASP A 89 1.45 -3.10 -12.69
C ASP A 89 2.88 -3.38 -12.22
N ASP A 90 3.14 -4.52 -11.55
CA ASP A 90 4.49 -4.90 -11.12
C ASP A 90 5.45 -5.09 -12.30
N HIS A 91 5.04 -5.71 -13.41
CA HIS A 91 5.89 -5.87 -14.59
C HIS A 91 6.14 -4.54 -15.33
N GLY A 92 5.10 -3.71 -15.51
CA GLY A 92 5.24 -2.38 -16.10
C GLY A 92 6.14 -1.48 -15.24
N LYS A 93 5.98 -1.56 -13.91
CA LYS A 93 6.83 -0.88 -12.93
C LYS A 93 8.26 -1.40 -12.97
N SER A 94 8.46 -2.71 -13.07
CA SER A 94 9.78 -3.33 -13.17
C SER A 94 10.50 -2.89 -14.45
N LEU A 95 9.79 -2.85 -15.59
CA LEU A 95 10.32 -2.32 -16.85
C LEU A 95 10.69 -0.84 -16.70
N ALA A 96 9.81 -0.03 -16.12
CA ALA A 96 10.07 1.41 -15.92
C ALA A 96 11.29 1.67 -15.02
N TYR A 97 11.44 0.94 -13.91
CA TYR A 97 12.61 1.05 -13.04
C TYR A 97 13.88 0.51 -13.70
N ALA A 98 13.82 -0.60 -14.44
CA ALA A 98 14.96 -1.10 -15.19
C ALA A 98 15.45 -0.06 -16.22
N LEU A 99 14.54 0.68 -16.86
CA LEU A 99 14.90 1.79 -17.74
C LEU A 99 15.54 2.95 -16.97
N LEU A 100 14.99 3.33 -15.82
CA LEU A 100 15.58 4.39 -14.98
C LEU A 100 16.98 4.02 -14.47
N ASP A 101 17.20 2.78 -14.05
CA ASP A 101 18.50 2.35 -13.54
C ASP A 101 19.58 2.36 -14.64
N ARG A 102 19.18 2.03 -15.87
CA ARG A 102 20.08 2.02 -17.04
C ARG A 102 20.34 3.41 -17.62
N ARG A 103 19.43 4.36 -17.38
CA ARG A 103 19.48 5.70 -17.95
C ARG A 103 19.94 6.76 -16.95
N GLY A 104 19.52 6.67 -15.69
CA GLY A 104 19.58 7.76 -14.72
C GLY A 104 18.55 8.86 -15.01
N GLN A 105 18.30 9.74 -14.04
CA GLN A 105 17.26 10.78 -14.16
C GLN A 105 17.58 11.92 -15.15
N VAL A 106 18.85 12.07 -15.51
CA VAL A 106 19.34 13.17 -16.36
C VAL A 106 19.41 12.78 -17.85
N ASP A 107 19.21 11.51 -18.17
CA ASP A 107 19.37 10.98 -19.51
C ASP A 107 18.12 11.18 -20.38
N GLN A 108 18.28 12.03 -21.39
CA GLN A 108 17.26 12.39 -22.37
C GLN A 108 17.36 11.59 -23.68
N ARG A 109 18.08 10.46 -23.71
CA ARG A 109 18.20 9.64 -24.92
C ARG A 109 16.83 9.13 -25.39
N PRO A 110 16.49 9.15 -26.68
CA PRO A 110 15.22 8.61 -27.15
C PRO A 110 15.08 7.11 -26.86
N ILE A 111 13.90 6.66 -26.44
CA ILE A 111 13.53 5.25 -26.24
C ILE A 111 12.69 4.79 -27.41
N ILE A 112 13.00 3.61 -27.95
CA ILE A 112 12.15 2.90 -28.90
C ILE A 112 11.84 1.52 -28.33
N PHE A 113 10.57 1.19 -28.15
CA PHE A 113 10.15 -0.15 -27.72
C PHE A 113 9.90 -1.05 -28.92
N ILE A 114 10.29 -2.32 -28.82
CA ILE A 114 9.88 -3.40 -29.72
C ILE A 114 9.33 -4.52 -28.85
N ALA A 115 8.02 -4.69 -28.88
CA ALA A 115 7.31 -5.55 -27.95
C ALA A 115 6.56 -6.66 -28.70
N HIS A 116 6.66 -7.90 -28.22
CA HIS A 116 5.95 -9.04 -28.81
C HIS A 116 4.77 -9.45 -27.95
N SER A 117 3.62 -9.67 -28.59
CA SER A 117 2.42 -10.18 -27.92
C SER A 117 2.11 -9.38 -26.63
N LEU A 118 1.88 -10.06 -25.51
CA LEU A 118 1.58 -9.47 -24.21
C LEU A 118 2.70 -8.61 -23.60
N GLY A 119 3.93 -8.71 -24.12
CA GLY A 119 5.01 -7.78 -23.76
C GLY A 119 4.68 -6.33 -24.16
N GLY A 120 3.78 -6.16 -25.14
CA GLY A 120 3.26 -4.85 -25.52
C GLY A 120 2.48 -4.18 -24.38
N LEU A 121 1.65 -4.93 -23.66
CA LEU A 121 0.90 -4.40 -22.51
C LEU A 121 1.81 -3.99 -21.35
N VAL A 122 2.92 -4.71 -21.16
CA VAL A 122 3.94 -4.34 -20.17
C VAL A 122 4.57 -2.99 -20.53
N CYS A 123 4.79 -2.74 -21.83
CA CYS A 123 5.29 -1.44 -22.31
C CYS A 123 4.23 -0.34 -22.18
N GLU A 124 2.98 -0.62 -22.53
CA GLU A 124 1.86 0.32 -22.36
C GLU A 124 1.73 0.74 -20.89
N GLU A 125 1.78 -0.22 -19.96
CA GLU A 125 1.69 0.08 -18.53
C GLU A 125 2.91 0.85 -18.01
N ALA A 126 4.12 0.54 -18.46
CA ALA A 126 5.31 1.33 -18.13
C ALA A 126 5.18 2.81 -18.57
N LEU A 127 4.60 3.04 -19.76
CA LEU A 127 4.35 4.38 -20.28
C LEU A 127 3.21 5.09 -19.53
N ASN A 128 2.13 4.38 -19.19
CA ASN A 128 1.05 4.88 -18.35
C ASN A 128 1.56 5.29 -16.96
N LEU A 129 2.39 4.47 -16.34
CA LEU A 129 3.02 4.76 -15.05
C LEU A 129 3.92 6.00 -15.16
N SER A 130 4.70 6.11 -16.23
CA SER A 130 5.53 7.30 -16.50
C SER A 130 4.69 8.58 -16.66
N ASN A 131 3.52 8.49 -17.30
CA ASN A 131 2.59 9.62 -17.42
C ASN A 131 1.98 10.05 -16.07
N LYS A 132 1.76 9.08 -15.17
CA LYS A 132 1.08 9.29 -13.87
C LYS A 132 2.05 9.67 -12.74
N ARG A 133 3.33 9.31 -12.85
CA ARG A 133 4.30 9.42 -11.76
C ARG A 133 5.49 10.30 -12.11
N GLN A 134 5.76 11.27 -11.25
CA GLN A 134 6.87 12.20 -11.42
C GLN A 134 8.25 11.53 -11.36
N ASP A 135 8.41 10.48 -10.53
CA ASP A 135 9.69 9.75 -10.41
C ASP A 135 10.04 8.94 -11.66
N LEU A 136 9.04 8.60 -12.48
CA LEU A 136 9.20 7.92 -13.78
C LEU A 136 9.09 8.91 -14.96
N GLY A 137 9.02 10.21 -14.69
CA GLY A 137 8.66 11.24 -15.66
C GLY A 137 9.68 11.46 -16.77
N SER A 138 10.83 10.79 -16.77
CA SER A 138 11.81 10.83 -17.87
C SER A 138 11.55 9.78 -18.96
N ILE A 139 10.70 8.77 -18.73
CA ILE A 139 10.52 7.66 -19.68
C ILE A 139 9.62 8.09 -20.85
N LEU A 140 8.37 8.44 -20.59
CA LEU A 140 7.40 8.82 -21.62
C LEU A 140 7.86 10.02 -22.45
N PRO A 141 8.34 11.15 -21.86
CA PRO A 141 8.79 12.29 -22.66
C PRO A 141 9.99 11.98 -23.56
N ASN A 142 10.80 10.99 -23.20
CA ASN A 142 11.92 10.54 -24.02
C ASN A 142 11.57 9.32 -24.87
N THR A 143 10.32 8.84 -24.92
CA THR A 143 9.95 7.72 -25.77
C THR A 143 9.56 8.21 -27.16
N LEU A 144 10.39 7.88 -28.15
CA LEU A 144 10.19 8.22 -29.56
C LEU A 144 9.08 7.38 -30.19
N GLY A 145 9.02 6.10 -29.87
CA GLY A 145 7.97 5.23 -30.40
C GLY A 145 7.95 3.80 -29.87
N ILE A 146 6.91 3.07 -30.23
CA ILE A 146 6.70 1.65 -29.89
C ILE A 146 6.26 0.86 -31.13
N ILE A 147 6.97 -0.23 -31.40
CA ILE A 147 6.63 -1.23 -32.41
C ILE A 147 5.98 -2.42 -31.70
N PHE A 148 4.73 -2.69 -32.03
CA PHE A 148 4.00 -3.86 -31.55
C PHE A 148 4.11 -5.00 -32.56
N MET A 149 4.57 -6.16 -32.11
CA MET A 149 4.69 -7.39 -32.89
C MET A 149 3.59 -8.37 -32.43
N GLY A 150 2.44 -8.31 -33.08
CA GLY A 150 1.30 -9.16 -32.74
C GLY A 150 0.77 -8.91 -31.34
N THR A 151 0.85 -7.68 -30.83
CA THR A 151 0.25 -7.33 -29.53
C THR A 151 -1.26 -7.22 -29.71
N PRO A 152 -2.06 -7.99 -28.97
CA PRO A 152 -3.50 -7.76 -28.93
C PRO A 152 -3.81 -6.40 -28.27
N HIS A 153 -4.55 -5.56 -28.97
CA HIS A 153 -5.20 -4.34 -28.50
C HIS A 153 -6.71 -4.65 -28.56
N GLY A 154 -7.32 -4.84 -27.40
CA GLY A 154 -8.73 -5.22 -27.29
C GLY A 154 -9.60 -4.02 -26.95
N GLY A 155 -9.92 -3.22 -27.97
CA GLY A 155 -11.00 -2.24 -27.86
C GLY A 155 -12.29 -2.91 -27.35
N SER A 156 -12.91 -2.32 -26.31
CA SER A 156 -14.20 -2.60 -25.63
C SER A 156 -14.72 -4.05 -25.45
N HIS A 157 -14.04 -5.10 -25.91
CA HIS A 157 -14.51 -6.49 -25.93
C HIS A 157 -13.49 -7.44 -25.29
N LEU A 158 -13.68 -7.69 -23.99
CA LEU A 158 -12.96 -8.68 -23.17
C LEU A 158 -12.94 -10.11 -23.75
N ALA A 159 -13.85 -10.45 -24.68
CA ALA A 159 -13.92 -11.76 -25.31
C ALA A 159 -12.74 -12.07 -26.26
N SER A 160 -12.19 -11.04 -26.91
CA SER A 160 -11.04 -11.17 -27.83
C SER A 160 -9.79 -11.66 -27.08
N TRP A 161 -9.57 -11.09 -25.91
CA TRP A 161 -8.52 -11.43 -24.97
C TRP A 161 -8.58 -12.90 -24.56
N GLY A 162 -9.72 -13.37 -24.02
CA GLY A 162 -9.91 -14.76 -23.60
C GLY A 162 -9.66 -15.78 -24.72
N SER A 163 -10.05 -15.44 -25.96
CA SER A 163 -9.80 -16.29 -27.12
C SER A 163 -8.32 -16.37 -27.51
N THR A 164 -7.57 -15.28 -27.36
CA THR A 164 -6.12 -15.23 -27.61
C THR A 164 -5.37 -16.12 -26.60
N VAL A 165 -5.75 -16.07 -25.32
CA VAL A 165 -5.22 -16.95 -24.28
C VAL A 165 -5.47 -18.42 -24.60
N ALA A 166 -6.70 -18.75 -24.99
CA ALA A 166 -7.08 -20.12 -25.31
C ALA A 166 -6.21 -20.68 -26.44
N LYS A 167 -5.98 -19.87 -27.48
CA LYS A 167 -5.11 -20.24 -28.60
C LYS A 167 -3.66 -20.43 -28.14
N TYR A 168 -3.15 -19.59 -27.25
CA TYR A 168 -1.84 -19.75 -26.64
C TYR A 168 -1.69 -21.01 -25.79
N LEU A 169 -2.65 -21.29 -24.89
CA LEU A 169 -2.67 -22.51 -24.07
C LEU A 169 -2.70 -23.78 -24.92
N ASN A 170 -3.42 -23.75 -26.05
CA ASN A 170 -3.51 -24.90 -26.95
C ASN A 170 -2.20 -25.20 -27.71
N ILE A 171 -1.28 -24.24 -27.85
CA ILE A 171 0.05 -24.48 -28.45
C ILE A 171 0.93 -25.33 -27.51
N PHE A 172 0.76 -25.20 -26.20
CA PHE A 172 1.52 -25.92 -25.20
C PHE A 172 0.69 -27.09 -24.66
N ARG A 173 0.76 -28.24 -25.33
CA ARG A 173 0.07 -29.49 -24.92
C ARG A 173 0.57 -29.98 -23.56
N GLY A 174 -0.05 -29.48 -22.50
CA GLY A 174 0.21 -29.86 -21.11
C GLY A 174 -0.61 -29.12 -20.06
N VAL A 175 -1.44 -28.13 -20.46
CA VAL A 175 -2.20 -27.31 -19.51
C VAL A 175 -3.70 -27.70 -19.53
N ASN A 176 -4.25 -27.88 -18.33
CA ASN A 176 -5.58 -28.41 -18.07
C ASN A 176 -6.69 -27.49 -18.66
N ARG A 177 -7.68 -28.08 -19.36
CA ARG A 177 -8.75 -27.33 -20.05
C ARG A 177 -9.70 -26.57 -19.10
N GLU A 178 -9.61 -26.82 -17.80
CA GLU A 178 -10.39 -26.13 -16.76
C GLU A 178 -9.99 -24.67 -16.53
N ILE A 179 -8.75 -24.28 -16.85
CA ILE A 179 -8.26 -22.89 -16.68
C ILE A 179 -9.03 -21.91 -17.58
N LEU A 180 -9.50 -22.38 -18.74
CA LEU A 180 -10.29 -21.57 -19.67
C LEU A 180 -11.72 -21.30 -19.18
N ARG A 181 -12.24 -22.12 -18.26
CA ARG A 181 -13.61 -21.97 -17.75
C ARG A 181 -13.72 -20.88 -16.68
N ASN A 182 -12.59 -20.48 -16.07
CA ASN A 182 -12.51 -19.43 -15.06
C ASN A 182 -12.21 -18.03 -15.62
N LEU A 183 -12.13 -17.88 -16.95
CA LEU A 183 -11.95 -16.60 -17.64
C LEU A 183 -13.30 -15.93 -17.99
N GLN A 184 -14.27 -15.94 -17.06
CA GLN A 184 -15.46 -15.11 -17.16
C GLN A 184 -15.25 -13.72 -16.52
N PRO A 185 -15.84 -12.66 -17.09
CA PRO A 185 -15.36 -11.28 -16.97
C PRO A 185 -15.62 -10.70 -15.57
N GLY A 186 -14.55 -10.49 -14.82
CA GLY A 186 -14.60 -9.96 -13.47
C GLY A 186 -13.23 -9.50 -12.95
N SER A 187 -12.48 -8.73 -13.75
CA SER A 187 -11.47 -7.74 -13.29
C SER A 187 -10.79 -7.08 -14.51
N SER A 188 -11.10 -5.80 -14.73
CA SER A 188 -10.85 -5.04 -15.94
C SER A 188 -9.51 -4.28 -15.94
N ASN A 189 -8.39 -4.94 -15.65
CA ASN A 189 -7.08 -4.25 -15.57
C ASN A 189 -6.35 -4.13 -16.91
N LEU A 190 -6.44 -5.15 -17.77
CA LEU A 190 -5.82 -5.13 -19.11
C LEU A 190 -6.55 -4.15 -20.04
N GLN A 191 -7.88 -4.19 -20.03
CA GLN A 191 -8.72 -3.21 -20.73
C GLN A 191 -8.43 -1.79 -20.23
N ARG A 192 -8.28 -1.60 -18.91
CA ARG A 192 -7.93 -0.30 -18.34
C ARG A 192 -6.55 0.19 -18.76
N THR A 193 -5.56 -0.69 -18.80
CA THR A 193 -4.19 -0.36 -19.24
C THR A 193 -4.20 0.17 -20.67
N GLU A 194 -4.92 -0.55 -21.54
CA GLU A 194 -5.07 -0.17 -22.94
C GLU A 194 -5.89 1.13 -23.08
N GLU A 195 -7.01 1.26 -22.37
CA GLU A 195 -7.83 2.48 -22.36
C GLU A 195 -6.98 3.68 -21.91
N ASP A 196 -6.23 3.55 -20.81
CA ASP A 196 -5.33 4.58 -20.31
C ASP A 196 -4.24 4.93 -21.33
N PHE A 197 -3.68 3.94 -22.03
CA PHE A 197 -2.66 4.14 -23.06
C PHE A 197 -3.23 4.84 -24.29
N GLN A 198 -4.41 4.43 -24.79
CA GLN A 198 -5.09 5.11 -25.89
C GLN A 198 -5.53 6.54 -25.49
N HIS A 199 -6.03 6.72 -24.28
CA HIS A 199 -6.35 8.05 -23.73
C HIS A 199 -5.11 8.94 -23.63
N MET A 200 -3.97 8.37 -23.26
CA MET A 200 -2.68 9.07 -23.25
C MET A 200 -2.28 9.49 -24.69
N LEU A 201 -2.40 8.58 -25.66
CA LEU A 201 -2.11 8.87 -27.07
C LEU A 201 -3.00 9.98 -27.67
N LEU A 202 -4.25 10.11 -27.21
CA LEU A 202 -5.19 11.15 -27.68
C LEU A 202 -4.90 12.55 -27.13
N ARG A 203 -3.98 12.71 -26.16
CA ARG A 203 -3.63 14.03 -25.63
C ARG A 203 -2.70 14.77 -26.60
N ASN A 204 -3.10 15.98 -27.02
CA ASN A 204 -2.44 16.82 -28.03
C ASN A 204 -0.94 17.17 -27.80
N ASN A 205 -0.36 16.81 -26.65
CA ASN A 205 1.03 17.13 -26.29
C ASN A 205 1.97 15.92 -26.28
N ILE A 206 1.48 14.70 -26.54
CA ILE A 206 2.30 13.48 -26.55
C ILE A 206 2.58 13.09 -28.01
N LYS A 207 3.86 13.08 -28.40
CA LYS A 207 4.32 12.75 -29.76
C LYS A 207 4.92 11.33 -29.82
N LEU A 208 4.17 10.34 -29.33
CA LEU A 208 4.60 8.94 -29.35
C LEU A 208 4.27 8.30 -30.71
N LYS A 209 5.27 7.80 -31.44
CA LYS A 209 5.04 7.04 -32.67
C LYS A 209 4.62 5.60 -32.35
N VAL A 210 3.66 5.06 -33.09
CA VAL A 210 3.23 3.66 -32.94
C VAL A 210 3.25 2.98 -34.30
N TYR A 211 3.72 1.73 -34.34
CA TYR A 211 3.66 0.88 -35.53
C TYR A 211 3.22 -0.54 -35.13
N CYS A 212 2.23 -1.09 -35.82
CA CYS A 212 1.68 -2.40 -35.49
C CYS A 212 1.96 -3.44 -36.58
N PHE A 213 2.68 -4.51 -36.23
CA PHE A 213 2.85 -5.69 -37.07
C PHE A 213 1.87 -6.79 -36.68
N TYR A 214 1.26 -7.45 -37.65
CA TYR A 214 0.36 -8.58 -37.43
C TYR A 214 0.75 -9.82 -38.25
N GLU A 215 0.37 -11.01 -37.78
CA GLU A 215 0.73 -12.26 -38.44
C GLU A 215 -0.04 -12.46 -39.76
N ALA A 216 0.66 -12.86 -40.81
CA ALA A 216 0.04 -13.20 -42.10
C ALA A 216 -0.45 -14.64 -42.13
N LEU A 217 0.32 -15.57 -41.54
CA LEU A 217 0.09 -17.00 -41.59
C LEU A 217 -0.63 -17.49 -40.32
N LYS A 218 -1.37 -18.59 -40.45
CA LYS A 218 -1.95 -19.32 -39.30
C LYS A 218 -0.89 -20.26 -38.75
N MET A 219 -0.87 -20.48 -37.43
CA MET A 219 0.00 -21.49 -36.80
C MET A 219 -0.27 -22.90 -37.36
N ASN A 220 -1.54 -23.26 -37.51
CA ASN A 220 -2.03 -24.46 -38.18
C ASN A 220 -3.56 -24.36 -38.39
N ASP A 221 -4.16 -25.31 -39.11
CA ASP A 221 -5.59 -25.30 -39.42
C ASP A 221 -6.50 -25.42 -38.19
N THR A 222 -5.99 -25.89 -37.05
CA THR A 222 -6.75 -26.06 -35.81
C THR A 222 -6.70 -24.83 -34.90
N VAL A 223 -5.54 -24.19 -34.78
CA VAL A 223 -5.29 -23.04 -33.88
C VAL A 223 -5.60 -21.71 -34.58
N GLY A 224 -5.42 -21.63 -35.90
CA GLY A 224 -5.59 -20.40 -36.65
C GLY A 224 -4.51 -19.36 -36.35
N LYS A 225 -4.84 -18.07 -36.54
CA LYS A 225 -4.03 -16.94 -36.08
C LYS A 225 -4.23 -16.77 -34.58
N ILE A 226 -3.16 -16.52 -33.84
CA ILE A 226 -3.20 -16.25 -32.41
C ILE A 226 -3.81 -14.89 -32.13
N VAL A 227 -3.41 -13.85 -32.85
CA VAL A 227 -3.97 -12.51 -32.75
C VAL A 227 -4.47 -12.09 -34.13
N GLU A 228 -5.78 -11.93 -34.25
CA GLU A 228 -6.38 -11.46 -35.49
C GLU A 228 -5.94 -10.03 -35.81
N ARG A 229 -5.93 -9.67 -37.10
CA ARG A 229 -5.43 -8.37 -37.57
C ARG A 229 -6.11 -7.21 -36.84
N GLU A 230 -7.41 -7.30 -36.65
CA GLU A 230 -8.23 -6.26 -36.02
C GLU A 230 -7.85 -6.02 -34.56
N SER A 231 -7.35 -7.05 -33.88
CA SER A 231 -6.81 -6.94 -32.53
C SER A 231 -5.33 -6.55 -32.55
N ALA A 232 -4.56 -6.90 -33.57
CA ALA A 232 -3.14 -6.61 -33.62
C ALA A 232 -2.79 -5.17 -34.05
N ILE A 233 -3.78 -4.30 -34.31
CA ILE A 233 -3.56 -2.93 -34.81
C ILE A 233 -4.32 -1.88 -34.00
N LEU A 234 -3.72 -0.69 -33.90
CA LEU A 234 -4.42 0.52 -33.50
C LEU A 234 -4.82 1.30 -34.77
N PRO A 235 -6.12 1.50 -35.07
CA PRO A 235 -6.57 2.02 -36.37
C PRO A 235 -5.99 3.38 -36.81
N ALA A 236 -5.57 4.21 -35.84
CA ALA A 236 -5.00 5.53 -36.10
C ALA A 236 -3.51 5.50 -36.51
N TYR A 237 -2.88 4.33 -36.56
CA TYR A 237 -1.43 4.17 -36.75
C TYR A 237 -1.08 3.20 -37.89
N ASP A 238 0.12 3.40 -38.45
CA ASP A 238 0.65 2.56 -39.51
C ASP A 238 0.76 1.09 -39.06
N ASN A 239 0.45 0.18 -39.97
CA ASN A 239 0.51 -1.26 -39.72
C ASN A 239 0.91 -2.05 -40.97
N CYS A 240 1.49 -3.23 -40.76
CA CYS A 240 1.86 -4.14 -41.85
C CYS A 240 1.84 -5.60 -41.39
N SER A 241 1.58 -6.53 -42.32
CA SER A 241 1.70 -7.96 -42.03
C SER A 241 3.15 -8.42 -42.11
N VAL A 242 3.57 -9.30 -41.18
CA VAL A 242 4.79 -10.10 -41.32
C VAL A 242 4.41 -11.47 -41.88
N ASN A 243 5.11 -11.94 -42.92
CA ASN A 243 4.84 -13.23 -43.57
C ASN A 243 5.32 -14.43 -42.74
N ALA A 244 4.78 -14.57 -41.53
CA ALA A 244 5.06 -15.63 -40.56
C ALA A 244 3.80 -15.86 -39.71
N ASP A 245 3.80 -16.95 -38.94
CA ASP A 245 2.85 -17.16 -37.86
C ASP A 245 3.27 -16.37 -36.60
N HIS A 246 2.39 -16.34 -35.60
CA HIS A 246 2.63 -15.58 -34.38
C HIS A 246 3.91 -15.91 -33.61
N ARG A 247 4.39 -17.16 -33.72
CA ARG A 247 5.59 -17.64 -33.01
C ARG A 247 6.85 -17.22 -33.75
N ASP A 248 6.81 -17.25 -35.08
CA ASP A 248 7.97 -17.01 -35.94
C ASP A 248 8.05 -15.56 -36.46
N MET A 249 7.03 -14.72 -36.25
CA MET A 249 7.04 -13.30 -36.69
C MET A 249 8.13 -12.41 -36.08
N THR A 250 8.76 -12.84 -34.99
CA THR A 250 9.87 -12.12 -34.33
C THR A 250 11.23 -12.77 -34.58
N LYS A 251 11.30 -13.77 -35.47
CA LYS A 251 12.47 -14.65 -35.65
C LYS A 251 13.00 -14.58 -37.07
N PHE A 252 13.93 -13.66 -37.33
CA PHE A 252 14.43 -13.40 -38.67
C PHE A 252 15.66 -14.25 -39.04
N THR A 253 15.69 -14.72 -40.28
CA THR A 253 16.73 -15.62 -40.80
C THR A 253 18.07 -14.94 -41.08
N GLY A 254 18.09 -13.62 -41.25
CA GLY A 254 19.29 -12.82 -41.57
C GLY A 254 18.96 -11.43 -42.11
N ARG A 255 19.97 -10.65 -42.52
CA ARG A 255 19.80 -9.26 -42.97
C ARG A 255 18.92 -9.11 -44.23
N ALA A 256 18.84 -10.15 -45.06
CA ALA A 256 18.01 -10.20 -46.27
C ALA A 256 16.56 -10.67 -46.01
N ASP A 257 16.22 -11.01 -44.77
CA ASP A 257 14.87 -11.41 -44.39
C ASP A 257 13.89 -10.25 -44.59
N ALA A 258 12.79 -10.49 -45.30
CA ALA A 258 11.82 -9.46 -45.61
C ALA A 258 11.16 -8.88 -44.35
N GLY A 259 10.91 -9.70 -43.32
CA GLY A 259 10.33 -9.25 -42.05
C GLY A 259 11.31 -8.37 -41.27
N TYR A 260 12.60 -8.74 -41.26
CA TYR A 260 13.64 -7.88 -40.70
C TYR A 260 13.74 -6.55 -41.44
N GLY A 261 13.69 -6.58 -42.77
CA GLY A 261 13.69 -5.39 -43.62
C GLY A 261 12.56 -4.42 -43.29
N GLN A 262 11.35 -4.95 -43.01
CA GLN A 262 10.21 -4.13 -42.58
C GLN A 262 10.46 -3.45 -41.23
N VAL A 263 10.90 -4.20 -40.20
CA VAL A 263 11.19 -3.64 -38.87
C VAL A 263 12.32 -2.62 -38.94
N ARG A 264 13.41 -2.95 -39.64
CA ARG A 264 14.54 -2.05 -39.86
C ARG A 264 14.11 -0.76 -40.55
N GLY A 265 13.27 -0.84 -41.59
CA GLY A 265 12.77 0.34 -42.29
C GLY A 265 11.93 1.28 -41.41
N VAL A 266 11.16 0.75 -40.46
CA VAL A 266 10.42 1.57 -39.47
C VAL A 266 11.41 2.30 -38.56
N LEU A 267 12.39 1.59 -38.01
CA LEU A 267 13.43 2.17 -37.15
C LEU A 267 14.27 3.23 -37.88
N GLU A 268 14.71 2.95 -39.11
CA GLU A 268 15.48 3.90 -39.95
C GLU A 268 14.69 5.20 -40.16
N ARG A 269 13.39 5.12 -40.47
CA ARG A 269 12.54 6.31 -40.61
C ARG A 269 12.43 7.09 -39.29
N TRP A 270 12.14 6.40 -38.20
CA TRP A 270 11.92 7.07 -36.91
C TRP A 270 13.18 7.75 -36.37
N ILE A 271 14.34 7.08 -36.46
CA ILE A 271 15.63 7.61 -36.01
C ILE A 271 16.04 8.79 -36.90
N LYS A 272 15.96 8.66 -38.24
CA LYS A 272 16.31 9.76 -39.15
C LYS A 272 15.44 11.00 -38.94
N GLU A 273 14.13 10.83 -38.73
CA GLU A 273 13.22 11.94 -38.42
C GLU A 273 13.53 12.61 -37.07
N ASN A 274 14.06 11.86 -36.12
CA ASN A 274 14.45 12.39 -34.81
C ASN A 274 15.78 13.15 -34.87
N GLU A 275 16.75 12.66 -35.66
CA GLU A 275 18.02 13.33 -35.91
C GLU A 275 17.83 14.69 -36.60
N THR A 276 16.91 14.81 -37.55
CA THR A 276 16.63 16.08 -38.25
C THR A 276 15.87 17.11 -37.40
N GLN A 277 15.34 16.71 -36.24
CA GLN A 277 14.60 17.58 -35.31
C GLN A 277 15.45 18.06 -34.12
N ARG A 278 16.71 17.62 -33.99
CA ARG A 278 17.65 18.13 -32.98
C ARG A 278 18.33 19.41 -33.50
N PRO A 279 18.32 20.53 -32.75
CA PRO A 279 19.12 21.71 -33.12
C PRO A 279 20.61 21.38 -32.98
N ASP A 280 21.41 21.79 -33.97
CA ASP A 280 22.87 21.62 -33.96
C ASP A 280 23.48 22.25 -32.71
N VAL A 281 24.18 21.44 -31.91
CA VAL A 281 25.04 21.93 -30.83
C VAL A 281 26.42 22.15 -31.44
N ASP A 282 26.78 23.42 -31.60
CA ASP A 282 28.04 23.89 -32.16
C ASP A 282 29.23 23.41 -31.29
N GLU A 283 30.08 22.55 -31.85
CA GLU A 283 31.38 22.18 -31.28
C GLU A 283 32.38 23.34 -31.48
N SER A 284 32.26 24.42 -30.70
CA SER A 284 33.37 25.37 -30.52
C SER A 284 33.22 26.26 -29.27
N ALA A 285 33.72 25.79 -28.13
CA ALA A 285 34.14 26.67 -27.03
C ALA A 285 35.11 25.97 -26.08
N GLY A 286 36.31 25.71 -26.56
CA GLY A 286 37.49 25.57 -25.69
C GLY A 286 38.06 26.96 -25.37
N ALA A 287 38.43 27.14 -24.09
CA ALA A 287 39.25 28.21 -23.52
C ALA A 287 38.63 29.62 -23.37
N SER A 288 38.45 30.07 -22.12
CA SER A 288 39.36 31.03 -21.44
C SER A 288 38.70 31.69 -20.21
N ASP A 289 39.57 32.17 -19.33
CA ASP A 289 39.40 32.69 -17.98
C ASP A 289 38.53 33.96 -17.79
N GLY A 290 38.15 34.22 -16.53
CA GLY A 290 38.34 35.56 -15.95
C GLY A 290 37.12 36.28 -15.37
N HIS A 291 37.05 36.29 -14.04
CA HIS A 291 36.65 37.41 -13.14
C HIS A 291 35.39 38.27 -13.42
N GLY A 292 34.57 38.46 -12.36
CA GLY A 292 33.98 39.79 -12.10
C GLY A 292 32.55 39.84 -11.57
N ARG A 293 32.40 40.49 -10.40
CA ARG A 293 31.18 40.85 -9.64
C ARG A 293 30.12 41.63 -10.43
N GLY A 294 28.85 41.57 -10.00
CA GLY A 294 27.86 42.64 -10.20
C GLY A 294 26.40 42.17 -10.16
N GLY A 295 25.55 42.81 -9.35
CA GLY A 295 24.17 42.38 -9.08
C GLY A 295 23.05 43.06 -9.90
N ALA A 296 21.85 42.53 -9.68
CA ALA A 296 20.49 43.06 -9.86
C ALA A 296 19.95 43.39 -11.28
N SER A 297 18.87 42.74 -11.71
CA SER A 297 17.50 43.30 -11.75
C SER A 297 16.52 42.47 -12.59
N TYR A 298 15.23 42.63 -12.27
CA TYR A 298 14.01 42.06 -12.84
C TYR A 298 13.84 42.24 -14.36
N ASN A 299 13.06 41.35 -15.02
CA ASN A 299 11.81 41.71 -15.73
C ASN A 299 11.11 40.49 -16.35
N GLY A 300 9.83 40.30 -15.99
CA GLY A 300 8.90 39.37 -16.65
C GLY A 300 8.27 39.98 -17.91
N PRO A 301 7.67 39.18 -18.80
CA PRO A 301 7.13 39.66 -20.06
C PRO A 301 5.71 40.24 -19.92
N VAL A 302 5.54 41.40 -20.58
CA VAL A 302 4.30 42.14 -20.82
C VAL A 302 3.60 41.58 -22.05
N PHE A 303 2.27 41.39 -22.00
CA PHE A 303 1.43 41.20 -23.19
C PHE A 303 0.58 42.44 -23.45
N ASN A 304 0.69 42.98 -24.66
CA ASN A 304 -0.06 44.10 -25.20
C ASN A 304 -0.95 43.58 -26.35
N ALA A 305 -2.26 43.87 -26.32
CA ALA A 305 -3.11 43.91 -27.51
C ALA A 305 -4.39 44.76 -27.24
N PRO A 306 -4.98 45.40 -28.27
CA PRO A 306 -5.47 46.78 -28.17
C PRO A 306 -6.99 46.94 -28.00
N ILE A 307 -7.35 48.09 -27.43
CA ILE A 307 -8.74 48.58 -27.25
C ILE A 307 -9.08 49.54 -28.39
N SER A 308 -10.19 49.29 -29.09
CA SER A 308 -10.90 50.32 -29.88
C SER A 308 -12.19 50.69 -29.17
N GLY A 309 -12.29 51.92 -28.68
CA GLY A 309 -13.47 52.44 -27.99
C GLY A 309 -14.52 53.03 -28.93
N ARG A 310 -15.79 52.93 -28.55
CA ARG A 310 -16.82 53.94 -28.83
C ARG A 310 -17.67 54.17 -27.59
N LYS A 311 -17.79 55.44 -27.22
CA LYS A 311 -18.59 55.98 -26.12
C LYS A 311 -20.06 56.10 -26.54
N THR A 312 -20.97 55.78 -25.63
CA THR A 312 -22.25 56.48 -25.47
C THR A 312 -22.65 56.47 -24.00
N ALA A 313 -22.98 57.65 -23.47
CA ALA A 313 -23.41 57.90 -22.10
C ALA A 313 -24.94 57.92 -22.04
N ILE A 314 -25.55 57.27 -21.04
CA ILE A 314 -26.89 57.60 -20.55
C ILE A 314 -26.92 57.39 -19.02
N SER A 315 -27.46 58.40 -18.32
CA SER A 315 -27.61 58.55 -16.87
C SER A 315 -28.81 57.78 -16.29
N PRO A 316 -28.98 57.72 -14.95
CA PRO A 316 -29.77 56.69 -14.26
C PRO A 316 -31.25 57.05 -14.11
N ARG A 317 -32.12 56.04 -13.98
CA ARG A 317 -33.48 56.19 -13.46
C ARG A 317 -33.73 55.28 -12.25
N TYR A 318 -34.02 55.95 -11.16
CA TYR A 318 -34.75 55.51 -9.98
C TYR A 318 -36.21 55.18 -10.33
N ASN A 319 -36.81 54.13 -9.75
CA ASN A 319 -38.00 54.23 -8.89
C ASN A 319 -38.41 52.87 -8.25
N PRO A 320 -39.18 52.89 -7.13
CA PRO A 320 -39.22 51.85 -6.10
C PRO A 320 -40.62 51.21 -5.90
N GLY A 321 -40.70 50.25 -4.98
CA GLY A 321 -41.93 49.80 -4.31
C GLY A 321 -41.65 48.50 -3.52
N PHE A 322 -42.15 48.24 -2.32
CA PHE A 322 -43.07 48.94 -1.42
C PHE A 322 -42.92 48.29 -0.01
N SER A 323 -42.92 49.12 1.05
CA SER A 323 -43.50 48.95 2.42
C SER A 323 -43.33 47.61 3.19
N SER A 324 -42.62 47.58 4.33
CA SER A 324 -43.05 47.85 5.74
C SER A 324 -43.99 46.78 6.34
N LYS A 325 -43.82 46.21 7.55
CA LYS A 325 -43.53 46.77 8.89
C LYS A 325 -43.02 45.65 9.84
N PHE A 326 -42.14 45.96 10.81
CA PHE A 326 -42.48 45.91 12.25
C PHE A 326 -41.33 46.45 13.15
N SER A 327 -41.73 47.47 13.92
CA SER A 327 -41.25 48.11 15.15
C SER A 327 -39.93 47.75 15.85
N GLN A 328 -39.25 48.83 16.24
CA GLN A 328 -38.19 48.98 17.25
C GLN A 328 -38.66 48.75 18.71
N ARG A 329 -37.69 48.37 19.56
CA ARG A 329 -37.34 48.78 20.96
C ARG A 329 -36.87 47.53 21.73
N ALA A 330 -35.79 47.52 22.51
CA ALA A 330 -35.08 48.58 23.21
C ALA A 330 -33.58 48.27 23.40
N ALA A 331 -32.81 49.33 23.60
CA ALA A 331 -31.38 49.38 23.82
C ALA A 331 -30.96 48.90 25.23
N GLY A 332 -29.71 48.42 25.34
CA GLY A 332 -29.08 48.11 26.62
C GLY A 332 -27.58 47.82 26.49
N HIS A 333 -26.77 48.88 26.52
CA HIS A 333 -25.39 48.98 27.02
C HIS A 333 -24.27 48.19 26.33
N ALA A 334 -23.38 48.95 25.69
CA ALA A 334 -22.03 48.59 25.33
C ALA A 334 -21.10 48.75 26.54
N VAL A 335 -20.25 47.75 26.81
CA VAL A 335 -18.97 47.94 27.53
C VAL A 335 -17.91 47.03 26.89
N SER A 336 -16.83 47.68 26.48
CA SER A 336 -15.56 47.14 26.01
C SER A 336 -14.86 46.29 27.09
N LEU A 337 -14.37 45.10 26.74
CA LEU A 337 -13.42 44.34 27.56
C LEU A 337 -12.29 43.78 26.69
N THR A 338 -11.23 44.58 26.55
CA THR A 338 -9.86 44.09 26.44
C THR A 338 -9.37 43.69 27.83
N GLY A 339 -9.01 42.42 28.04
CA GLY A 339 -8.47 41.95 29.32
C GLY A 339 -7.71 40.63 29.18
N ASN A 340 -6.38 40.69 29.33
CA ASN A 340 -5.48 39.55 29.44
C ASN A 340 -5.86 38.67 30.64
N ILE A 341 -5.81 37.35 30.47
CA ILE A 341 -5.98 36.38 31.56
C ILE A 341 -4.58 36.05 32.12
N GLY A 342 -4.32 36.51 33.35
CA GLY A 342 -3.18 36.09 34.16
C GLY A 342 -3.52 34.88 35.02
N PHE A 343 -2.54 34.00 35.24
CA PHE A 343 -2.60 32.90 36.20
C PHE A 343 -1.92 33.33 37.51
N ALA A 344 -2.54 33.05 38.66
CA ALA A 344 -1.96 33.20 39.98
C ALA A 344 -1.39 31.84 40.47
N GLU A 345 -0.22 31.88 41.11
CA GLU A 345 0.55 30.73 41.62
C GLU A 345 0.13 30.26 43.02
N LYS A 346 0.30 28.92 43.24
CA LYS A 346 0.78 28.18 44.43
C LYS A 346 -0.01 28.31 45.75
N ASP A 347 -0.28 27.28 46.56
CA ASP A 347 0.39 26.01 46.88
C ASP A 347 -0.58 25.12 47.69
N THR A 348 -0.50 23.78 47.59
CA THR A 348 -0.42 22.88 48.76
C THR A 348 -0.21 21.43 48.32
N VAL A 349 0.81 20.83 48.93
CA VAL A 349 1.28 19.45 48.81
C VAL A 349 0.15 18.46 49.17
N ILE A 350 -0.15 17.54 48.26
CA ILE A 350 -0.92 16.32 48.55
C ILE A 350 -0.13 15.15 47.96
N GLY A 351 0.15 14.15 48.80
CA GLY A 351 0.97 13.00 48.47
C GLY A 351 0.53 12.31 47.19
N GLU A 352 1.50 11.80 46.43
CA GLU A 352 1.33 11.08 45.18
C GLU A 352 0.53 9.78 45.40
N GLN A 353 -0.79 9.91 45.44
CA GLN A 353 -1.66 8.85 44.95
C GLN A 353 -1.54 8.85 43.42
N ALA A 354 -1.23 7.69 42.84
CA ALA A 354 -1.29 7.52 41.40
C ALA A 354 -2.66 8.03 40.91
N PRO A 355 -2.72 8.91 39.90
CA PRO A 355 -3.98 9.49 39.47
C PRO A 355 -4.95 8.37 39.10
N GLU A 356 -6.19 8.44 39.60
CA GLU A 356 -7.21 7.47 39.24
C GLU A 356 -7.37 7.41 37.71
N PRO A 357 -7.44 6.20 37.13
CA PRO A 357 -7.53 6.04 35.69
C PRO A 357 -8.82 6.67 35.15
N LEU A 358 -8.74 7.24 33.94
CA LEU A 358 -9.93 7.77 33.26
C LEU A 358 -10.99 6.67 33.16
N THR A 359 -12.22 7.01 33.55
CA THR A 359 -13.39 6.12 33.44
C THR A 359 -14.35 6.63 32.36
N ILE A 360 -15.27 5.78 31.91
CA ILE A 360 -16.33 6.15 30.95
C ILE A 360 -17.19 7.29 31.50
N ASP A 361 -17.53 7.25 32.80
CA ASP A 361 -18.29 8.33 33.43
C ASP A 361 -17.46 9.60 33.60
N GLY A 362 -16.14 9.47 33.83
CA GLY A 362 -15.20 10.59 33.78
C GLY A 362 -15.16 11.28 32.42
N ILE A 363 -15.23 10.53 31.31
CA ILE A 363 -15.36 11.09 29.95
C ILE A 363 -16.67 11.86 29.79
N LYS A 364 -17.80 11.26 30.19
CA LYS A 364 -19.12 11.93 30.13
C LYS A 364 -19.11 13.24 30.91
N ALA A 365 -18.59 13.23 32.14
CA ALA A 365 -18.48 14.42 32.99
C ALA A 365 -17.59 15.50 32.37
N ARG A 366 -16.44 15.12 31.78
CA ARG A 366 -15.55 16.06 31.08
C ARG A 366 -16.21 16.67 29.85
N ARG A 367 -16.86 15.87 29.00
CA ARG A 367 -17.58 16.37 27.82
C ARG A 367 -18.71 17.30 28.22
N ALA A 368 -19.47 16.97 29.27
CA ALA A 368 -20.52 17.84 29.80
C ALA A 368 -19.96 19.20 30.26
N LYS A 369 -18.81 19.21 30.94
CA LYS A 369 -18.13 20.44 31.37
C LYS A 369 -17.56 21.25 30.20
N ALA A 370 -17.03 20.58 29.17
CA ALA A 370 -16.48 21.23 27.98
C ALA A 370 -17.55 21.82 27.05
N GLY A 371 -18.79 21.33 27.13
CA GLY A 371 -19.90 21.76 26.30
C GLY A 371 -19.88 21.14 24.89
N ARG A 372 -20.68 21.72 23.99
CA ARG A 372 -20.82 21.22 22.61
C ARG A 372 -19.53 21.42 21.83
N LEU A 373 -19.03 20.36 21.20
CA LEU A 373 -17.88 20.43 20.29
C LEU A 373 -18.26 21.20 19.02
N VAL A 374 -17.52 22.26 18.70
CA VAL A 374 -17.71 23.06 17.48
C VAL A 374 -16.48 22.88 16.60
N ALA A 375 -16.66 22.15 15.50
CA ALA A 375 -15.59 21.83 14.55
C ALA A 375 -16.12 21.92 13.10
N PRO A 376 -16.23 23.14 12.53
CA PRO A 376 -16.64 23.33 11.14
C PRO A 376 -15.61 22.74 10.15
N THR A 377 -15.93 22.82 8.85
CA THR A 377 -15.10 22.31 7.74
C THR A 377 -13.61 22.62 7.89
N ALA A 378 -12.78 21.58 7.73
CA ALA A 378 -11.32 21.64 7.82
C ALA A 378 -10.77 22.25 9.13
N SER A 379 -11.49 22.14 10.24
CA SER A 379 -11.00 22.58 11.55
C SER A 379 -9.75 21.82 11.99
N TYR A 380 -8.71 22.55 12.40
CA TYR A 380 -7.57 21.96 13.07
C TYR A 380 -7.91 21.59 14.52
N SER A 381 -7.59 20.35 14.89
CA SER A 381 -7.62 19.79 16.25
C SER A 381 -6.36 18.97 16.49
N ASP A 382 -6.08 18.66 17.75
CA ASP A 382 -5.09 17.69 18.18
C ASP A 382 -5.56 17.00 19.47
N SER A 383 -4.86 15.96 19.90
CA SER A 383 -5.22 15.21 21.11
C SER A 383 -5.14 16.03 22.40
N ASP A 384 -4.32 17.08 22.49
CA ASP A 384 -4.22 17.88 23.73
C ASP A 384 -5.54 18.59 24.05
N MET A 385 -6.37 18.85 23.03
CA MET A 385 -7.74 19.37 23.21
C MET A 385 -8.67 18.37 23.91
N PHE A 386 -8.33 17.08 23.91
CA PHE A 386 -9.19 15.99 24.35
C PHE A 386 -8.56 15.07 25.40
N LYS A 387 -7.31 15.30 25.79
CA LYS A 387 -6.67 14.58 26.90
C LYS A 387 -7.17 15.05 28.26
N SER A 388 -7.17 14.13 29.21
CA SER A 388 -7.41 14.42 30.62
C SER A 388 -6.27 15.26 31.20
N PRO A 389 -6.53 16.12 32.20
CA PRO A 389 -5.47 16.86 32.88
C PRO A 389 -4.34 15.95 33.42
N GLN A 390 -4.69 14.75 33.86
CA GLN A 390 -3.75 13.75 34.39
C GLN A 390 -2.71 13.32 33.35
N SER A 391 -3.09 13.26 32.07
CA SER A 391 -2.17 12.92 30.99
C SER A 391 -1.07 13.95 30.77
N PHE A 392 -1.12 15.13 31.41
CA PHE A 392 -0.03 16.12 31.37
C PHE A 392 0.93 16.03 32.57
N ASN A 393 0.67 15.16 33.54
CA ASN A 393 1.44 15.07 34.79
C ASN A 393 2.75 14.24 34.67
N GLY A 394 3.06 13.70 33.48
CA GLY A 394 4.26 12.89 33.23
C GLY A 394 5.42 13.65 32.58
N PRO A 395 6.60 13.02 32.41
CA PRO A 395 7.69 13.59 31.61
C PRO A 395 7.28 13.68 30.14
N LYS A 396 7.93 14.56 29.38
CA LYS A 396 7.80 14.55 27.91
C LYS A 396 8.64 13.42 27.31
N ALA A 397 8.23 12.96 26.13
CA ALA A 397 8.98 12.01 25.32
C ALA A 397 10.40 12.51 25.04
N ARG A 398 11.31 11.55 24.82
CA ARG A 398 12.65 11.82 24.27
C ARG A 398 12.52 12.40 22.86
N ARG A 399 13.58 13.11 22.45
CA ARG A 399 13.71 13.65 21.10
C ARG A 399 14.31 12.62 20.16
N TRP A 400 13.72 12.47 18.97
CA TRP A 400 14.10 11.48 17.95
C TRP A 400 14.73 12.10 16.70
N ASP A 401 15.22 13.35 16.81
CA ASP A 401 15.76 14.12 15.69
C ASP A 401 16.93 13.41 14.98
N HIS A 402 17.72 12.60 15.70
CA HIS A 402 18.82 11.81 15.14
C HIS A 402 18.36 10.60 14.31
N LEU A 403 17.15 10.07 14.55
CA LEU A 403 16.62 8.90 13.82
C LEU A 403 15.82 9.30 12.57
N LEU A 404 15.20 10.49 12.57
CA LEU A 404 14.39 10.95 11.44
C LEU A 404 15.19 10.97 10.11
N SER A 405 14.57 10.48 9.04
CA SER A 405 15.11 10.46 7.68
C SER A 405 15.33 11.87 7.13
N ALA A 406 16.18 12.01 6.10
CA ALA A 406 16.36 13.28 5.41
C ALA A 406 15.04 13.77 4.80
N GLU A 407 14.24 12.85 4.24
CA GLU A 407 12.90 13.14 3.72
C GLU A 407 12.00 13.75 4.80
N SER A 408 11.92 13.11 5.97
CA SER A 408 11.03 13.55 7.06
C SER A 408 11.41 14.92 7.60
N LYS A 409 12.71 15.21 7.68
CA LYS A 409 13.24 16.51 8.10
C LYS A 409 12.95 17.61 7.07
N ALA A 410 13.01 17.30 5.78
CA ALA A 410 12.76 18.25 4.70
C ALA A 410 11.28 18.64 4.55
N ARG A 411 10.35 17.84 5.08
CA ARG A 411 8.92 18.14 5.01
C ARG A 411 8.54 19.33 5.90
N HIS A 412 7.90 20.31 5.28
CA HIS A 412 7.32 21.49 5.93
C HIS A 412 5.79 21.41 5.94
N PRO A 413 5.11 22.11 6.87
CA PRO A 413 3.65 22.10 6.88
C PRO A 413 3.08 22.75 5.62
N CYS A 414 2.00 22.17 5.08
CA CYS A 414 1.36 22.67 3.87
C CYS A 414 0.89 24.12 4.02
N VAL A 415 1.35 25.01 3.13
CA VAL A 415 1.06 26.46 3.15
C VAL A 415 -0.45 26.74 3.14
N LEU A 416 -1.22 26.02 2.31
CA LEU A 416 -2.67 26.18 2.22
C LEU A 416 -3.39 25.72 3.51
N LYS A 417 -2.91 24.63 4.13
CA LYS A 417 -3.46 24.16 5.42
C LYS A 417 -3.10 25.09 6.57
N GLN A 418 -1.96 25.77 6.51
CA GLN A 418 -1.65 26.84 7.46
C GLN A 418 -2.62 28.02 7.32
N ALA A 419 -2.96 28.43 6.09
CA ALA A 419 -3.93 29.51 5.86
C ALA A 419 -5.33 29.17 6.42
N ALA A 420 -5.73 27.89 6.39
CA ALA A 420 -7.00 27.43 6.96
C ALA A 420 -7.14 27.72 8.48
N LYS A 421 -6.03 27.91 9.21
CA LYS A 421 -6.08 28.29 10.64
C LYS A 421 -6.78 29.63 10.87
N HIS A 422 -6.76 30.54 9.90
CA HIS A 422 -7.43 31.84 9.98
C HIS A 422 -8.96 31.73 9.85
N LEU A 423 -9.49 30.63 9.29
CA LEU A 423 -10.93 30.39 9.12
C LEU A 423 -11.69 30.31 10.45
N LYS A 424 -10.98 30.18 11.58
CA LYS A 424 -11.57 30.23 12.93
C LYS A 424 -12.03 31.63 13.33
N LYS A 425 -11.61 32.69 12.62
CA LYS A 425 -12.03 34.08 12.92
C LYS A 425 -13.51 34.28 12.55
N PRO A 426 -14.40 34.60 13.51
CA PRO A 426 -15.81 34.84 13.22
C PRO A 426 -16.00 35.96 12.18
N GLY A 427 -16.90 35.76 11.22
CA GLY A 427 -17.22 36.72 10.16
C GLY A 427 -16.16 36.86 9.05
N LEU A 428 -15.08 36.08 9.08
CA LEU A 428 -14.10 36.06 7.99
C LEU A 428 -14.70 35.38 6.76
N ILE A 429 -14.79 36.11 5.65
CA ILE A 429 -15.10 35.55 4.34
C ILE A 429 -13.80 35.06 3.70
N SER A 430 -13.73 33.77 3.39
CA SER A 430 -12.54 33.17 2.76
C SER A 430 -12.70 33.08 1.25
N LEU A 431 -11.75 33.68 0.53
CA LEU A 431 -11.53 33.47 -0.91
C LEU A 431 -10.20 32.74 -1.18
N GLY A 432 -9.48 32.32 -0.13
CA GLY A 432 -8.12 31.80 -0.25
C GLY A 432 -8.04 30.27 -0.37
N GLY A 433 -8.98 29.55 0.23
CA GLY A 433 -8.99 28.08 0.20
C GLY A 433 -9.83 27.55 -0.97
N GLY A 434 -9.31 26.54 -1.68
CA GLY A 434 -10.04 25.82 -2.74
C GLY A 434 -11.07 24.82 -2.19
N LEU A 435 -11.82 25.18 -1.14
CA LEU A 435 -12.86 24.33 -0.56
C LEU A 435 -14.19 24.58 -1.30
N PRO A 436 -14.76 23.58 -1.99
CA PRO A 436 -16.05 23.76 -2.67
C PRO A 436 -17.18 24.02 -1.67
N SER A 437 -18.21 24.77 -2.11
CA SER A 437 -19.48 24.88 -1.38
C SER A 437 -20.14 23.52 -1.25
N ALA A 438 -20.66 23.21 -0.06
CA ALA A 438 -21.36 21.96 0.22
C ALA A 438 -22.65 21.78 -0.60
N GLU A 439 -23.21 22.86 -1.16
CA GLU A 439 -24.34 22.83 -2.09
C GLU A 439 -24.04 21.96 -3.33
N ASN A 440 -22.78 21.91 -3.75
CA ASN A 440 -22.35 21.19 -4.95
C ASN A 440 -22.07 19.69 -4.72
N PHE A 441 -22.23 19.19 -3.50
CA PHE A 441 -22.04 17.76 -3.20
C PHE A 441 -23.34 16.99 -3.45
N PRO A 442 -23.41 15.96 -4.32
CA PRO A 442 -24.67 15.33 -4.71
C PRO A 442 -25.20 14.28 -3.70
N ILE A 443 -25.00 14.48 -2.39
CA ILE A 443 -25.44 13.55 -1.33
C ILE A 443 -26.13 14.37 -0.22
N GLU A 444 -27.46 14.36 -0.19
CA GLU A 444 -28.24 15.12 0.78
C GLU A 444 -28.33 14.44 2.15
N ARG A 445 -28.46 13.11 2.16
CA ARG A 445 -28.72 12.31 3.36
C ARG A 445 -28.09 10.93 3.23
N LEU A 446 -27.60 10.40 4.34
CA LEU A 446 -27.11 9.04 4.49
C LEU A 446 -27.84 8.37 5.66
N THR A 447 -28.37 7.16 5.43
CA THR A 447 -28.98 6.32 6.47
C THR A 447 -28.36 4.94 6.41
N PHE A 448 -27.97 4.40 7.57
CA PHE A 448 -27.42 3.06 7.71
C PHE A 448 -27.91 2.43 9.00
N ARG A 449 -28.13 1.12 8.97
CA ARG A 449 -28.64 0.34 10.11
C ARG A 449 -27.49 -0.29 10.87
N ILE A 450 -27.48 -0.16 12.19
CA ILE A 450 -26.43 -0.67 13.08
C ILE A 450 -27.05 -1.56 14.16
N PRO A 451 -26.31 -2.54 14.72
CA PRO A 451 -26.81 -3.30 15.86
C PRO A 451 -26.85 -2.44 17.12
N THR A 452 -27.76 -2.78 18.04
CA THR A 452 -27.98 -2.02 19.28
C THR A 452 -27.38 -2.77 20.47
N PRO A 453 -26.36 -2.22 21.15
CA PRO A 453 -25.76 -2.87 22.32
C PRO A 453 -26.81 -3.22 23.40
N PRO A 454 -26.69 -4.37 24.09
CA PRO A 454 -25.62 -5.37 23.97
C PRO A 454 -25.87 -6.45 22.88
N HIS A 455 -26.87 -6.27 22.01
CA HIS A 455 -27.31 -7.27 21.02
C HIS A 455 -26.63 -7.05 19.65
N PHE A 456 -25.75 -7.96 19.27
CA PHE A 456 -24.88 -7.82 18.09
C PHE A 456 -25.05 -8.91 17.02
N SER A 457 -25.97 -9.86 17.22
CA SER A 457 -26.26 -10.91 16.24
C SER A 457 -27.01 -10.35 15.03
N GLU A 458 -26.62 -10.73 13.81
CA GLU A 458 -27.35 -10.37 12.58
C GLU A 458 -28.73 -11.06 12.47
N VAL A 459 -28.92 -12.17 13.20
CA VAL A 459 -30.17 -12.96 13.17
C VAL A 459 -31.27 -12.29 14.01
N GLU A 460 -30.88 -11.51 15.02
CA GLU A 460 -31.82 -10.75 15.84
C GLU A 460 -32.13 -9.44 15.12
N ALA A 461 -33.40 -9.16 14.81
CA ALA A 461 -33.84 -7.97 14.07
C ALA A 461 -33.61 -6.62 14.81
N SER A 462 -32.83 -6.63 15.90
CA SER A 462 -32.52 -5.50 16.78
C SER A 462 -31.44 -4.59 16.17
N GLY A 463 -31.82 -3.83 15.15
CA GLY A 463 -31.00 -2.77 14.57
C GLY A 463 -31.70 -1.43 14.64
N THR A 464 -30.91 -0.37 14.79
CA THR A 464 -31.39 1.02 14.75
C THR A 464 -30.85 1.71 13.51
N ASP A 465 -31.71 2.47 12.82
CA ASP A 465 -31.30 3.27 11.68
C ASP A 465 -30.70 4.58 12.17
N VAL A 466 -29.45 4.85 11.77
CA VAL A 466 -28.76 6.11 12.04
C VAL A 466 -28.80 6.96 10.78
N THR A 467 -29.27 8.18 10.90
CA THR A 467 -29.43 9.12 9.78
C THR A 467 -28.64 10.39 10.01
N THR A 468 -27.99 10.88 8.95
CA THR A 468 -27.32 12.18 8.94
C THR A 468 -27.54 12.89 7.61
N GLY A 469 -27.94 14.15 7.68
CA GLY A 469 -28.14 15.04 6.54
C GLY A 469 -26.99 16.03 6.37
N LYS A 470 -27.07 16.83 5.31
CA LYS A 470 -26.24 18.05 5.19
C LYS A 470 -26.74 19.15 6.13
N HIS A 471 -25.81 19.87 6.75
CA HIS A 471 -26.08 21.02 7.64
C HIS A 471 -26.89 20.69 8.90
N ASP A 472 -26.95 19.43 9.33
CA ASP A 472 -27.59 19.04 10.59
C ASP A 472 -26.96 19.80 11.78
N VAL A 473 -25.64 20.05 11.74
CA VAL A 473 -24.92 20.78 12.80
C VAL A 473 -25.43 22.22 12.92
N GLU A 474 -25.60 22.90 11.78
CA GLU A 474 -26.08 24.28 11.69
C GLU A 474 -27.56 24.40 12.12
N ARG A 475 -28.40 23.45 11.70
CA ARG A 475 -29.83 23.42 12.06
C ARG A 475 -30.08 22.93 13.49
N GLY A 476 -29.07 22.38 14.16
CA GLY A 476 -29.22 21.76 15.48
C GLY A 476 -30.04 20.46 15.44
N GLU A 477 -30.14 19.83 14.28
CA GLU A 477 -30.86 18.57 14.07
C GLU A 477 -30.00 17.39 14.54
N ASN A 478 -30.66 16.33 15.00
CA ASN A 478 -30.03 15.06 15.40
C ASN A 478 -28.96 15.17 16.49
N GLY A 479 -28.88 16.30 17.23
CA GLY A 479 -27.92 16.53 18.32
C GLY A 479 -26.44 16.46 17.92
N GLY A 480 -26.14 16.29 16.63
CA GLY A 480 -24.82 15.96 16.12
C GLY A 480 -23.85 17.14 16.09
N VAL A 481 -22.55 16.81 16.11
CA VAL A 481 -21.44 17.76 15.90
C VAL A 481 -20.66 17.46 14.61
N HIS A 482 -21.10 16.48 13.82
CA HIS A 482 -20.52 16.06 12.54
C HIS A 482 -21.66 15.76 11.56
N ASP A 483 -21.65 16.37 10.38
CA ASP A 483 -22.65 16.18 9.34
C ASP A 483 -22.02 16.05 7.94
N LEU A 484 -22.86 15.80 6.92
CA LEU A 484 -22.40 15.60 5.54
C LEU A 484 -21.77 16.84 4.91
N SER A 485 -22.13 18.06 5.33
CA SER A 485 -21.55 19.29 4.77
C SER A 485 -20.08 19.45 5.16
N ILE A 486 -19.71 18.92 6.33
CA ILE A 486 -18.35 18.87 6.86
C ILE A 486 -17.61 17.65 6.30
N ALA A 487 -18.22 16.47 6.39
CA ALA A 487 -17.56 15.20 6.09
C ALA A 487 -17.27 14.98 4.59
N LEU A 488 -18.08 15.56 3.70
CA LEU A 488 -17.86 15.45 2.25
C LEU A 488 -16.83 16.46 1.72
N ASN A 489 -16.40 17.41 2.56
CA ASN A 489 -15.41 18.41 2.18
C ASN A 489 -14.00 17.96 2.56
N TYR A 490 -13.01 18.79 2.20
CA TYR A 490 -11.62 18.56 2.63
C TYR A 490 -11.48 18.57 4.16
N GLY A 491 -10.64 17.68 4.66
CA GLY A 491 -10.27 17.56 6.07
C GLY A 491 -8.81 17.90 6.34
N GLN A 492 -8.46 18.00 7.61
CA GLN A 492 -7.07 18.05 8.05
C GLN A 492 -6.47 16.63 8.08
N SER A 493 -5.16 16.51 7.87
CA SER A 493 -4.51 15.19 7.79
C SER A 493 -4.37 14.46 9.12
N ILE A 494 -4.66 15.14 10.23
CA ILE A 494 -4.83 14.51 11.53
C ILE A 494 -6.18 13.79 11.68
N GLY A 495 -7.15 14.10 10.81
CA GLY A 495 -8.52 13.61 10.90
C GLY A 495 -9.52 14.66 11.38
N SER A 496 -10.81 14.29 11.39
CA SER A 496 -11.90 15.08 11.95
C SER A 496 -11.77 15.17 13.47
N ALA A 497 -12.02 16.36 14.02
CA ALA A 497 -11.96 16.60 15.47
C ALA A 497 -12.89 15.68 16.27
N GLN A 498 -14.03 15.35 15.68
CA GLN A 498 -15.09 14.53 16.25
C GLN A 498 -14.61 13.10 16.50
N LEU A 499 -14.03 12.46 15.48
CA LEU A 499 -13.49 11.11 15.64
C LEU A 499 -12.15 11.11 16.39
N LEU A 500 -11.31 12.14 16.22
CA LEU A 500 -10.05 12.28 16.96
C LEU A 500 -10.27 12.39 18.48
N ARG A 501 -11.34 13.08 18.91
CA ARG A 501 -11.75 13.12 20.33
C ARG A 501 -12.02 11.72 20.86
N TRP A 502 -12.84 10.95 20.16
CA TRP A 502 -13.17 9.58 20.55
C TRP A 502 -11.91 8.70 20.59
N VAL A 503 -11.04 8.76 19.58
CA VAL A 503 -9.78 8.00 19.54
C VAL A 503 -8.85 8.38 20.70
N THR A 504 -8.75 9.68 21.01
CA THR A 504 -7.91 10.17 22.12
C THR A 504 -8.41 9.64 23.46
N GLU A 505 -9.72 9.71 23.70
CA GLU A 505 -10.34 9.18 24.91
C GLU A 505 -10.22 7.65 25.00
N HIS A 506 -10.43 6.94 23.89
CA HIS A 506 -10.26 5.49 23.82
C HIS A 506 -8.81 5.08 24.14
N THR A 507 -7.83 5.84 23.64
CA THR A 507 -6.42 5.66 23.95
C THR A 507 -6.12 5.89 25.44
N GLU A 508 -6.73 6.89 26.09
CA GLU A 508 -6.64 7.08 27.55
C GLU A 508 -7.29 5.94 28.34
N LEU A 509 -8.43 5.41 27.89
CA LEU A 509 -9.10 4.30 28.57
C LEU A 509 -8.26 3.01 28.53
N VAL A 510 -7.75 2.69 27.35
CA VAL A 510 -7.14 1.40 27.04
C VAL A 510 -5.63 1.40 27.27
N CYS A 511 -4.92 2.37 26.69
CA CYS A 511 -3.48 2.32 26.57
C CYS A 511 -2.77 3.09 27.70
N ARG A 512 -3.27 4.26 28.10
CA ARG A 512 -2.67 5.14 29.13
C ARG A 512 -1.16 5.37 28.91
N PRO A 513 -0.73 6.01 27.81
CA PRO A 513 0.69 6.26 27.58
C PRO A 513 1.31 7.07 28.75
N PRO A 514 2.48 6.67 29.30
CA PRO A 514 2.99 7.20 30.56
C PRO A 514 3.85 8.47 30.41
N TYR A 515 3.58 9.31 29.40
CA TYR A 515 4.33 10.54 29.10
C TYR A 515 3.38 11.68 28.66
N ALA A 516 3.79 12.94 28.78
CA ALA A 516 2.84 14.06 28.69
C ALA A 516 2.38 14.42 27.27
N ASP A 517 3.27 14.32 26.30
CA ASP A 517 3.10 14.83 24.94
C ASP A 517 2.75 13.74 23.91
N TRP A 518 2.13 12.64 24.33
CA TRP A 518 1.52 11.70 23.38
C TRP A 518 0.34 12.35 22.65
N ARG A 519 0.15 11.98 21.38
CA ARG A 519 -0.96 12.39 20.53
C ARG A 519 -1.42 11.24 19.64
N CYS A 520 -2.59 11.42 19.04
CA CYS A 520 -3.11 10.54 18.00
C CYS A 520 -3.24 11.26 16.65
N ALA A 521 -3.21 10.50 15.55
CA ALA A 521 -3.63 10.96 14.23
C ALA A 521 -4.36 9.84 13.50
N LEU A 522 -5.46 10.16 12.81
CA LEU A 522 -6.19 9.19 12.02
C LEU A 522 -5.39 8.78 10.78
N THR A 523 -5.53 7.52 10.37
CA THR A 523 -4.80 6.93 9.25
C THR A 523 -5.73 6.25 8.26
N VAL A 524 -5.22 5.97 7.06
CA VAL A 524 -5.89 5.13 6.05
C VAL A 524 -5.75 3.61 6.34
N GLY A 525 -5.61 3.26 7.62
CA GLY A 525 -5.30 1.92 8.13
C GLY A 525 -3.81 1.68 8.38
N SER A 526 -3.47 0.62 9.14
CA SER A 526 -2.09 0.31 9.55
C SER A 526 -1.12 0.19 8.37
N THR A 527 -1.54 -0.34 7.22
CA THR A 527 -0.67 -0.44 6.03
C THR A 527 -0.15 0.93 5.57
N GLY A 528 -1.03 1.94 5.51
CA GLY A 528 -0.60 3.30 5.15
C GLY A 528 0.14 4.01 6.27
N ALA A 529 -0.10 3.62 7.53
CA ALA A 529 0.67 4.12 8.67
C ALA A 529 2.11 3.59 8.65
N LEU A 530 2.29 2.29 8.39
CA LEU A 530 3.58 1.64 8.31
C LEU A 530 4.44 2.19 7.17
N GLU A 531 3.89 2.38 5.98
CA GLU A 531 4.63 2.97 4.85
C GLU A 531 5.19 4.36 5.20
N GLN A 532 4.37 5.21 5.83
CA GLN A 532 4.81 6.55 6.24
C GLN A 532 5.82 6.48 7.38
N ALA A 533 5.62 5.58 8.35
CA ALA A 533 6.56 5.38 9.45
C ALA A 533 7.94 4.90 8.94
N LEU A 534 7.98 3.97 7.99
CA LEU A 534 9.21 3.54 7.34
C LEU A 534 9.92 4.72 6.67
N ARG A 535 9.21 5.57 5.92
CA ARG A 535 9.80 6.77 5.32
C ARG A 535 10.22 7.84 6.33
N MET A 536 9.57 7.90 7.48
CA MET A 536 9.92 8.83 8.55
C MET A 536 11.25 8.47 9.22
N PHE A 537 11.53 7.19 9.40
CA PHE A 537 12.67 6.71 10.20
C PHE A 537 13.78 6.02 9.41
N CYS A 538 13.50 5.55 8.19
CA CYS A 538 14.47 4.81 7.38
C CYS A 538 14.80 5.57 6.09
N ASP A 539 16.04 5.43 5.64
CA ASP A 539 16.56 6.02 4.42
C ASP A 539 17.53 5.05 3.73
N ARG A 540 17.25 4.72 2.45
CA ARG A 540 18.10 3.87 1.62
C ARG A 540 19.51 4.42 1.49
N ALA A 541 19.67 5.75 1.34
CA ALA A 541 20.99 6.36 1.18
C ALA A 541 21.84 6.24 2.45
N ARG A 542 21.20 6.11 3.62
CA ARG A 542 21.88 5.80 4.87
C ARG A 542 22.16 4.29 5.03
N GLY A 543 21.52 3.42 4.26
CA GLY A 543 21.59 1.97 4.47
C GLY A 543 20.86 1.54 5.75
N ASP A 544 19.77 2.22 6.10
CA ASP A 544 18.99 1.89 7.29
C ASP A 544 18.29 0.52 7.15
N ALA A 545 18.09 -0.10 8.30
CA ALA A 545 17.47 -1.42 8.41
C ALA A 545 16.45 -1.48 9.56
N VAL A 546 15.54 -2.43 9.46
CA VAL A 546 14.47 -2.70 10.43
C VAL A 546 14.64 -4.11 10.99
N LEU A 547 14.51 -4.25 12.31
CA LEU A 547 14.32 -5.55 12.95
C LEU A 547 12.84 -5.92 12.92
N THR A 548 12.53 -7.20 12.76
CA THR A 548 11.19 -7.75 12.95
C THR A 548 11.27 -9.20 13.39
N GLU A 549 10.14 -9.81 13.73
CA GLU A 549 10.04 -11.25 13.95
C GLU A 549 10.57 -12.09 12.77
N GLU A 550 11.22 -13.23 13.05
CA GLU A 550 11.76 -14.16 12.04
C GLU A 550 10.72 -14.52 10.94
N TYR A 551 9.47 -14.71 11.36
CA TYR A 551 8.31 -14.77 10.49
C TYR A 551 7.45 -13.54 10.77
N SER A 552 7.23 -12.70 9.77
CA SER A 552 6.52 -11.42 9.93
C SER A 552 5.41 -11.27 8.90
N PHE A 553 4.64 -10.20 9.03
CA PHE A 553 3.55 -9.92 8.10
C PHE A 553 4.11 -9.65 6.70
N ALA A 554 3.77 -10.52 5.73
CA ALA A 554 4.29 -10.43 4.37
C ALA A 554 4.17 -9.02 3.77
N THR A 555 3.04 -8.35 3.93
CA THR A 555 2.87 -6.98 3.38
C THR A 555 3.75 -5.94 4.08
N ALA A 556 4.14 -6.12 5.34
CA ALA A 556 5.13 -5.26 5.98
C ALA A 556 6.51 -5.40 5.30
N LEU A 557 6.91 -6.63 5.01
CA LEU A 557 8.15 -6.94 4.27
C LEU A 557 8.09 -6.39 2.83
N GLU A 558 6.98 -6.62 2.13
CA GLU A 558 6.72 -6.10 0.78
C GLU A 558 6.66 -4.56 0.73
N THR A 559 6.33 -3.90 1.84
CA THR A 559 6.37 -2.43 1.96
C THR A 559 7.81 -1.93 2.13
N ALA A 560 8.63 -2.62 2.92
CA ALA A 560 10.01 -2.23 3.20
C ALA A 560 10.95 -2.45 2.00
N ALA A 561 10.81 -3.57 1.29
CA ALA A 561 11.70 -3.97 0.19
C ALA A 561 11.86 -2.89 -0.92
N PRO A 562 10.79 -2.32 -1.52
CA PRO A 562 10.93 -1.31 -2.57
C PRO A 562 11.46 0.04 -2.07
N LEU A 563 11.42 0.30 -0.76
CA LEU A 563 12.07 1.46 -0.14
C LEU A 563 13.57 1.27 0.03
N GLY A 564 14.11 0.09 -0.33
CA GLY A 564 15.52 -0.27 -0.16
C GLY A 564 15.91 -0.47 1.31
N ILE A 565 14.94 -0.74 2.18
CA ILE A 565 15.15 -0.96 3.61
C ILE A 565 15.44 -2.44 3.81
N ARG A 566 16.57 -2.75 4.46
CA ARG A 566 16.92 -4.13 4.79
C ARG A 566 16.13 -4.56 6.04
N VAL A 567 15.67 -5.81 6.04
CA VAL A 567 14.91 -6.37 7.15
C VAL A 567 15.70 -7.53 7.74
N PHE A 568 15.80 -7.58 9.06
CA PHE A 568 16.51 -8.63 9.78
C PHE A 568 15.57 -9.30 10.78
N GLY A 569 15.52 -10.63 10.72
CA GLY A 569 14.65 -11.44 11.55
C GLY A 569 15.25 -11.70 12.93
N VAL A 570 14.46 -11.45 13.97
CA VAL A 570 14.76 -11.86 15.35
C VAL A 570 14.07 -13.17 15.62
N ARG A 571 14.82 -14.16 16.15
CA ARG A 571 14.27 -15.46 16.52
C ARG A 571 13.07 -15.33 17.45
N MET A 572 12.21 -16.34 17.39
CA MET A 572 10.95 -16.38 18.11
C MET A 572 10.77 -17.69 18.89
N ASP A 573 9.93 -17.64 19.91
CA ASP A 573 9.31 -18.79 20.54
C ASP A 573 7.77 -18.69 20.48
N GLU A 574 7.07 -19.52 21.26
CA GLU A 574 5.61 -19.55 21.33
C GLU A 574 4.98 -18.24 21.87
N GLN A 575 5.79 -17.38 22.52
CA GLN A 575 5.40 -16.04 22.96
C GLN A 575 5.90 -14.93 22.01
N GLY A 576 6.48 -15.28 20.87
CA GLY A 576 6.92 -14.35 19.83
C GLY A 576 8.40 -14.00 19.94
N LEU A 577 8.75 -12.76 19.59
CA LEU A 577 10.12 -12.25 19.53
C LEU A 577 10.92 -12.53 20.82
N LEU A 578 12.18 -12.96 20.68
CA LEU A 578 13.10 -13.23 21.79
C LEU A 578 14.03 -12.04 22.09
N PRO A 579 13.94 -11.41 23.29
CA PRO A 579 14.76 -10.26 23.66
C PRO A 579 16.26 -10.53 23.61
N GLU A 580 16.70 -11.70 24.08
CA GLU A 580 18.11 -12.09 24.13
C GLU A 580 18.73 -12.23 22.74
N THR A 581 17.98 -12.74 21.77
CA THR A 581 18.47 -12.83 20.39
C THR A 581 18.49 -11.44 19.74
N MET A 582 17.52 -10.58 20.06
CA MET A 582 17.53 -9.18 19.61
C MET A 582 18.75 -8.43 20.15
N ASP A 583 19.05 -8.60 21.44
CA ASP A 583 20.19 -7.98 22.11
C ASP A 583 21.53 -8.46 21.53
N GLU A 584 21.65 -9.76 21.24
CA GLU A 584 22.82 -10.35 20.59
C GLU A 584 23.05 -9.77 19.21
N ILE A 585 22.01 -9.72 18.36
CA ILE A 585 22.06 -9.12 17.01
C ILE A 585 22.55 -7.67 17.09
N LEU A 586 21.99 -6.87 17.98
CA LEU A 586 22.31 -5.45 18.11
C LEU A 586 23.69 -5.22 18.75
N SER A 587 24.12 -6.07 19.69
CA SER A 587 25.41 -5.93 20.38
C SER A 587 26.60 -6.37 19.52
N THR A 588 26.37 -7.31 18.59
CA THR A 588 27.40 -7.86 17.69
C THR A 588 27.33 -7.29 16.27
N TRP A 589 26.61 -6.19 16.07
CA TRP A 589 26.35 -5.64 14.74
C TRP A 589 27.62 -5.19 14.02
N ASP A 590 27.89 -5.82 12.87
CA ASP A 590 28.94 -5.43 11.93
C ASP A 590 28.29 -4.94 10.62
N GLU A 591 28.49 -3.66 10.30
CA GLU A 591 27.86 -3.03 9.13
C GLU A 591 28.39 -3.58 7.80
N ALA A 592 29.68 -3.93 7.73
CA ALA A 592 30.30 -4.44 6.52
C ALA A 592 29.83 -5.86 6.23
N ALA A 593 29.75 -6.71 7.27
CA ALA A 593 29.28 -8.09 7.14
C ALA A 593 27.78 -8.16 6.78
N ARG A 594 26.96 -7.26 7.33
CA ARG A 594 25.51 -7.26 7.10
C ARG A 594 25.06 -6.37 5.94
N GLY A 595 25.95 -5.53 5.41
CA GLY A 595 25.66 -4.60 4.31
C GLY A 595 24.60 -3.55 4.66
N ALA A 596 24.45 -3.22 5.95
CA ALA A 596 23.48 -2.28 6.46
C ALA A 596 23.94 -1.69 7.79
N ARG A 597 23.51 -0.45 8.07
CA ARG A 597 23.73 0.17 9.38
C ARG A 597 23.00 -0.59 10.47
N LYS A 598 23.48 -0.46 11.71
CA LYS A 598 22.80 -1.03 12.89
C LYS A 598 21.33 -0.57 12.92
N PRO A 599 20.35 -1.50 12.97
CA PRO A 599 18.94 -1.16 12.98
C PRO A 599 18.59 -0.28 14.17
N THR A 600 17.85 0.80 13.91
CA THR A 600 17.32 1.70 14.93
C THR A 600 15.80 1.63 15.02
N VAL A 601 15.18 0.69 14.30
CA VAL A 601 13.73 0.48 14.26
C VAL A 601 13.40 -1.00 14.45
N LEU A 602 12.41 -1.29 15.28
CA LEU A 602 11.75 -2.59 15.43
C LEU A 602 10.32 -2.49 14.91
N TYR A 603 9.93 -3.31 13.94
CA TYR A 603 8.53 -3.58 13.60
C TYR A 603 8.10 -4.88 14.28
N THR A 604 7.04 -4.82 15.10
CA THR A 604 6.53 -5.99 15.83
C THR A 604 5.00 -6.01 15.84
N VAL A 605 4.45 -7.23 15.85
CA VAL A 605 3.01 -7.51 16.04
C VAL A 605 2.85 -8.28 17.36
N PRO A 606 2.70 -7.60 18.51
CA PRO A 606 2.80 -8.26 19.83
C PRO A 606 1.63 -9.18 20.18
N SER A 607 0.44 -8.93 19.65
CA SER A 607 -0.78 -9.69 19.97
C SER A 607 -1.29 -10.44 18.74
N GLY A 608 -1.41 -11.76 18.84
CA GLY A 608 -1.89 -12.61 17.74
C GLY A 608 -1.04 -12.46 16.46
N GLN A 609 0.27 -12.57 16.63
CA GLN A 609 1.30 -12.28 15.64
C GLN A 609 0.98 -12.89 14.27
N ASN A 610 1.19 -12.15 13.18
CA ASN A 610 1.00 -12.67 11.82
C ASN A 610 2.35 -13.09 11.24
N PRO A 611 2.59 -14.38 10.97
CA PRO A 611 1.61 -15.46 10.83
C PRO A 611 1.43 -16.38 12.04
N THR A 612 2.27 -16.29 13.07
CA THR A 612 2.49 -17.39 14.03
C THR A 612 1.36 -17.56 15.06
N GLY A 613 0.51 -16.56 15.26
CA GLY A 613 -0.50 -16.52 16.32
C GLY A 613 0.10 -16.29 17.73
N ALA A 614 1.43 -16.20 17.85
CA ALA A 614 2.10 -15.96 19.11
C ALA A 614 1.66 -14.63 19.75
N THR A 615 1.68 -14.58 21.08
CA THR A 615 1.29 -13.37 21.83
C THR A 615 2.28 -13.11 22.94
N GLN A 616 2.89 -11.93 22.92
CA GLN A 616 3.85 -11.49 23.92
C GLN A 616 3.11 -11.17 25.22
N GLY A 617 3.47 -11.84 26.31
CA GLY A 617 3.01 -11.51 27.65
C GLY A 617 3.58 -10.17 28.15
N ALA A 618 3.03 -9.65 29.25
CA ALA A 618 3.46 -8.36 29.80
C ALA A 618 4.96 -8.32 30.14
N GLN A 619 5.52 -9.40 30.69
CA GLN A 619 6.95 -9.47 30.99
C GLN A 619 7.80 -9.46 29.70
N ARG A 620 7.42 -10.26 28.69
CA ARG A 620 8.10 -10.30 27.39
C ARG A 620 8.16 -8.90 26.76
N ARG A 621 7.06 -8.13 26.79
CA ARG A 621 7.01 -6.75 26.30
C ARG A 621 7.98 -5.82 27.06
N ARG A 622 8.08 -5.96 28.40
CA ARG A 622 9.05 -5.20 29.21
C ARG A 622 10.49 -5.53 28.85
N ASP A 623 10.79 -6.80 28.62
CA ASP A 623 12.15 -7.25 28.27
C ASP A 623 12.56 -6.72 26.88
N ILE A 624 11.65 -6.79 25.89
CA ILE A 624 11.86 -6.19 24.55
C ILE A 624 12.07 -4.68 24.68
N TYR A 625 11.24 -4.00 25.48
CA TYR A 625 11.37 -2.56 25.71
C TYR A 625 12.74 -2.22 26.31
N ALA A 626 13.22 -2.99 27.30
CA ALA A 626 14.52 -2.78 27.92
C ALA A 626 15.69 -2.93 26.91
N VAL A 627 15.63 -3.92 26.01
CA VAL A 627 16.60 -4.06 24.91
C VAL A 627 16.54 -2.86 23.97
N CYS A 628 15.34 -2.39 23.63
CA CYS A 628 15.17 -1.17 22.83
C CYS A 628 15.77 0.05 23.53
N GLN A 629 15.64 0.16 24.86
CA GLN A 629 16.27 1.22 25.64
C GLN A 629 17.80 1.16 25.57
N LYS A 630 18.38 -0.02 25.81
CA LYS A 630 19.83 -0.25 25.76
C LYS A 630 20.44 0.14 24.41
N HIS A 631 19.74 -0.10 23.31
CA HIS A 631 20.25 0.10 21.95
C HIS A 631 19.67 1.32 21.21
N ASP A 632 18.87 2.13 21.89
CA ASP A 632 18.19 3.30 21.32
C ASP A 632 17.33 2.98 20.07
N VAL A 633 16.63 1.84 20.11
CA VAL A 633 15.72 1.40 19.05
C VAL A 633 14.33 2.01 19.24
N PHE A 634 13.76 2.53 18.15
CA PHE A 634 12.39 3.02 18.07
C PHE A 634 11.44 1.88 17.66
N ILE A 635 10.22 1.84 18.20
CA ILE A 635 9.31 0.70 18.07
C ILE A 635 8.10 1.09 17.22
N PHE A 636 7.84 0.32 16.17
CA PHE A 636 6.57 0.29 15.44
C PHE A 636 5.76 -0.89 15.97
N GLU A 637 4.77 -0.59 16.81
CA GLU A 637 3.84 -1.56 17.38
C GLU A 637 2.59 -1.64 16.47
N ASP A 638 2.44 -2.70 15.69
CA ASP A 638 1.26 -2.93 14.84
C ASP A 638 0.27 -3.86 15.55
N GLU A 639 -0.88 -3.32 15.97
CA GLU A 639 -1.81 -3.98 16.89
C GLU A 639 -3.24 -4.11 16.30
N PRO A 640 -3.41 -4.64 15.07
CA PRO A 640 -4.73 -4.81 14.48
C PRO A 640 -5.58 -5.88 15.21
N TYR A 641 -4.95 -6.74 16.02
CA TYR A 641 -5.58 -7.85 16.72
C TYR A 641 -5.63 -7.67 18.24
N TYR A 642 -5.28 -6.50 18.77
CA TYR A 642 -5.17 -6.26 20.22
C TYR A 642 -6.44 -6.69 20.99
N PHE A 643 -7.61 -6.41 20.45
CA PHE A 643 -8.90 -6.75 21.06
C PHE A 643 -9.40 -8.16 20.72
N LEU A 644 -8.65 -8.93 19.92
CA LEU A 644 -8.92 -10.35 19.68
C LEU A 644 -8.16 -11.25 20.68
N GLN A 645 -7.79 -10.72 21.84
CA GLN A 645 -7.30 -11.52 22.96
C GLN A 645 -8.43 -12.41 23.49
N MET A 646 -8.24 -13.72 23.43
CA MET A 646 -9.26 -14.72 23.73
C MET A 646 -9.14 -15.19 25.18
N GLN A 647 -10.04 -16.08 25.57
CA GLN A 647 -9.85 -16.83 26.82
C GLN A 647 -8.76 -17.91 26.64
N PRO A 648 -8.03 -18.26 27.71
CA PRO A 648 -7.09 -19.38 27.67
C PRO A 648 -7.76 -20.66 27.16
N TYR A 649 -7.08 -21.39 26.27
CA TYR A 649 -7.51 -22.72 25.86
C TYR A 649 -7.00 -23.73 26.88
N ILE A 650 -7.91 -24.48 27.51
CA ILE A 650 -7.59 -25.49 28.53
C ILE A 650 -8.02 -26.91 28.12
N GLY A 651 -8.20 -27.13 26.81
CA GLY A 651 -8.65 -28.40 26.22
C GLY A 651 -10.12 -28.37 25.80
N SER A 652 -10.51 -29.28 24.91
CA SER A 652 -11.88 -29.38 24.38
C SER A 652 -12.93 -29.73 25.43
N ASP A 653 -12.54 -30.47 26.46
CA ASP A 653 -13.45 -31.05 27.46
C ASP A 653 -13.48 -30.24 28.76
N ALA A 654 -12.67 -29.17 28.85
CA ALA A 654 -12.60 -28.33 30.02
C ALA A 654 -13.76 -27.31 30.06
N PRO A 655 -14.24 -26.93 31.26
CA PRO A 655 -15.29 -25.93 31.38
C PRO A 655 -14.79 -24.58 30.83
N GLY A 656 -15.62 -23.91 30.03
CA GLY A 656 -15.28 -22.61 29.46
C GLY A 656 -14.92 -21.59 30.53
N VAL A 657 -13.93 -20.74 30.25
CA VAL A 657 -13.59 -19.62 31.13
C VAL A 657 -14.73 -18.60 31.06
N PRO A 658 -15.22 -18.03 32.18
CA PRO A 658 -16.27 -17.03 32.12
C PRO A 658 -15.82 -15.77 31.34
N PRO A 659 -16.70 -15.16 30.51
CA PRO A 659 -16.39 -13.86 29.91
C PRO A 659 -16.37 -12.75 30.97
N PRO A 660 -15.64 -11.65 30.70
CA PRO A 660 -15.75 -10.45 31.53
C PRO A 660 -17.21 -9.97 31.57
N THR A 661 -17.65 -9.49 32.73
CA THR A 661 -19.05 -9.07 32.97
C THR A 661 -19.26 -7.57 32.84
N SER A 662 -18.16 -6.80 32.79
CA SER A 662 -18.18 -5.34 32.64
C SER A 662 -17.05 -4.84 31.75
N ALA A 663 -17.20 -3.62 31.23
CA ALA A 663 -16.15 -2.91 30.50
C ALA A 663 -14.85 -2.78 31.31
N GLY A 664 -14.95 -2.56 32.63
CA GLY A 664 -13.80 -2.46 33.53
C GLY A 664 -13.03 -3.77 33.66
N GLU A 665 -13.73 -4.89 33.87
CA GLU A 665 -13.13 -6.22 33.89
C GLU A 665 -12.51 -6.59 32.54
N PHE A 666 -13.19 -6.28 31.43
CA PHE A 666 -12.67 -6.51 30.09
C PHE A 666 -11.34 -5.76 29.89
N LEU A 667 -11.30 -4.46 30.16
CA LEU A 667 -10.09 -3.65 30.06
C LEU A 667 -8.97 -4.16 30.99
N GLY A 668 -9.32 -4.55 32.22
CA GLY A 668 -8.36 -5.11 33.19
C GLY A 668 -7.80 -6.48 32.79
N SER A 669 -8.50 -7.21 31.90
CA SER A 669 -8.06 -8.52 31.41
C SER A 669 -7.11 -8.46 30.21
N LEU A 670 -6.95 -7.31 29.56
CA LEU A 670 -6.10 -7.15 28.39
C LEU A 670 -4.63 -7.07 28.80
N ILE A 671 -3.75 -7.78 28.08
CA ILE A 671 -2.30 -7.64 28.23
C ILE A 671 -1.92 -6.21 27.85
N PRO A 672 -1.21 -5.45 28.71
CA PRO A 672 -0.84 -4.07 28.39
C PRO A 672 0.01 -3.96 27.11
N SER A 673 -0.30 -2.96 26.29
CA SER A 673 0.46 -2.64 25.07
C SER A 673 1.89 -2.14 25.33
N LEU A 674 2.75 -2.12 24.32
CA LEU A 674 4.07 -1.50 24.43
C LEU A 674 3.94 0.02 24.67
N VAL A 675 2.98 0.70 24.02
CA VAL A 675 2.74 2.13 24.28
C VAL A 675 2.26 2.39 25.73
N SER A 676 1.61 1.44 26.39
CA SER A 676 1.25 1.52 27.82
C SER A 676 2.46 1.52 28.76
N MET A 677 3.60 1.04 28.28
CA MET A 677 4.85 0.97 29.04
C MET A 677 5.89 1.98 28.55
N ASP A 678 5.51 2.86 27.62
CA ASP A 678 6.43 3.70 26.88
C ASP A 678 6.87 4.96 27.64
N VAL A 679 7.75 4.80 28.61
CA VAL A 679 8.28 5.92 29.42
C VAL A 679 9.16 6.90 28.64
N ASP A 680 9.71 6.47 27.50
CA ASP A 680 10.59 7.27 26.65
C ASP A 680 9.88 7.98 25.49
N GLY A 681 8.62 7.63 25.20
CA GLY A 681 7.95 8.07 23.97
C GLY A 681 8.57 7.47 22.70
N ARG A 682 9.09 6.24 22.77
CA ARG A 682 9.78 5.49 21.69
C ARG A 682 8.87 4.56 20.90
N VAL A 683 7.57 4.55 21.17
CA VAL A 683 6.60 3.67 20.50
C VAL A 683 5.71 4.51 19.58
N LEU A 684 5.62 4.08 18.32
CA LEU A 684 4.53 4.42 17.41
C LEU A 684 3.61 3.21 17.32
N ARG A 685 2.47 3.29 18.00
CA ARG A 685 1.41 2.29 17.93
C ARG A 685 0.52 2.55 16.72
N MET A 686 0.18 1.51 15.99
CA MET A 686 -0.79 1.52 14.88
C MET A 686 -2.01 0.68 15.26
N ASP A 687 -3.17 1.33 15.26
CA ASP A 687 -4.47 0.69 15.46
C ASP A 687 -5.31 0.77 14.18
N SER A 688 -6.22 -0.19 13.98
CA SER A 688 -7.12 -0.20 12.83
C SER A 688 -8.51 -0.73 13.16
N PHE A 689 -9.53 -0.10 12.59
CA PHE A 689 -10.90 -0.63 12.60
C PHE A 689 -11.09 -1.87 11.71
N SER A 690 -10.05 -2.29 10.97
CA SER A 690 -10.19 -3.34 9.94
C SER A 690 -10.58 -4.70 10.49
N LYS A 691 -10.16 -5.04 11.71
CA LYS A 691 -10.36 -6.37 12.30
C LYS A 691 -11.32 -6.35 13.48
N VAL A 692 -11.73 -5.15 13.88
CA VAL A 692 -12.66 -4.93 14.98
C VAL A 692 -14.01 -4.39 14.51
N VAL A 693 -14.11 -3.71 13.36
CA VAL A 693 -15.39 -3.21 12.83
C VAL A 693 -15.57 -3.62 11.37
N VAL A 694 -14.81 -3.02 10.44
CA VAL A 694 -14.95 -3.33 9.00
C VAL A 694 -13.69 -2.96 8.21
N PRO A 695 -13.06 -3.90 7.46
CA PRO A 695 -11.88 -3.62 6.64
C PRO A 695 -12.07 -2.56 5.56
N GLY A 696 -13.27 -2.50 4.98
CA GLY A 696 -13.62 -1.57 3.89
C GLY A 696 -13.64 -0.09 4.30
N SER A 697 -13.65 0.21 5.61
CA SER A 697 -13.58 1.60 6.10
C SER A 697 -12.29 2.31 5.71
N ARG A 698 -11.20 1.57 5.52
CA ARG A 698 -9.83 2.07 5.32
C ARG A 698 -9.46 3.11 6.40
N LEU A 699 -9.75 2.79 7.65
CA LEU A 699 -9.64 3.70 8.78
C LEU A 699 -8.89 3.07 9.95
N GLY A 700 -7.99 3.85 10.53
CA GLY A 700 -7.24 3.52 11.74
C GLY A 700 -6.71 4.77 12.40
N TRP A 701 -5.77 4.62 13.33
CA TRP A 701 -5.04 5.74 13.93
C TRP A 701 -3.65 5.30 14.36
N ILE A 702 -2.77 6.28 14.57
CA ILE A 702 -1.52 6.09 15.29
C ILE A 702 -1.58 6.76 16.65
N THR A 703 -0.80 6.25 17.61
CA THR A 703 -0.51 6.88 18.90
C THR A 703 1.00 6.93 19.09
N ALA A 704 1.56 8.13 19.26
CA ALA A 704 2.99 8.36 19.45
C ALA A 704 3.25 9.74 20.08
N SER A 705 4.51 10.09 20.30
CA SER A 705 4.89 11.44 20.77
C SER A 705 4.51 12.54 19.78
N GLU A 706 4.32 13.75 20.29
CA GLU A 706 3.98 14.94 19.51
C GLU A 706 4.91 15.11 18.31
N GLN A 707 6.23 14.91 18.49
CA GLN A 707 7.21 14.99 17.41
C GLN A 707 6.89 14.01 16.28
N VAL A 708 6.60 12.76 16.63
CA VAL A 708 6.38 11.67 15.68
C VAL A 708 5.03 11.84 14.97
N VAL A 709 3.97 12.19 15.70
CA VAL A 709 2.66 12.49 15.13
C VAL A 709 2.74 13.71 14.21
N GLU A 710 3.48 14.74 14.59
CA GLU A 710 3.65 15.93 13.75
C GLU A 710 4.33 15.57 12.43
N ARG A 711 5.41 14.78 12.46
CA ARG A 711 6.06 14.26 11.23
C ARG A 711 5.12 13.39 10.40
N TYR A 712 4.35 12.48 11.02
CA TYR A 712 3.35 11.68 10.33
C TYR A 712 2.36 12.54 9.55
N ILE A 713 1.81 13.57 10.18
CA ILE A 713 0.86 14.48 9.53
C ILE A 713 1.50 15.16 8.31
N ARG A 714 2.78 15.53 8.35
CA ARG A 714 3.48 16.11 7.19
C ARG A 714 3.64 15.13 6.03
N HIS A 715 3.84 13.85 6.30
CA HIS A 715 3.85 12.81 5.26
C HIS A 715 2.44 12.65 4.67
N ALA A 716 1.43 12.52 5.52
CA ALA A 716 0.04 12.38 5.11
C ALA A 716 -0.45 13.58 4.28
N GLU A 717 -0.07 14.82 4.62
CA GLU A 717 -0.49 16.05 3.92
C GLU A 717 -0.21 16.06 2.41
N CYS A 718 0.87 15.39 1.99
CA CYS A 718 1.31 15.31 0.59
C CYS A 718 1.18 13.90 0.00
N ALA A 719 0.41 13.02 0.66
CA ALA A 719 0.14 11.67 0.22
C ALA A 719 -1.37 11.38 0.33
N SER A 720 -1.80 10.66 1.37
CA SER A 720 -3.20 10.24 1.53
C SER A 720 -4.15 11.37 1.92
N GLN A 721 -3.63 12.51 2.39
CA GLN A 721 -4.35 13.60 3.05
C GLN A 721 -5.13 13.22 4.32
N GLY A 722 -5.23 11.95 4.68
CA GLY A 722 -6.04 11.42 5.78
C GLY A 722 -7.11 10.44 5.27
N PRO A 723 -7.86 9.80 6.18
CA PRO A 723 -8.93 8.88 5.77
C PRO A 723 -10.15 9.59 5.17
N SER A 724 -10.91 8.85 4.36
CA SER A 724 -12.17 9.33 3.75
C SER A 724 -13.09 9.96 4.79
N GLY A 725 -13.59 11.17 4.51
CA GLY A 725 -14.51 11.87 5.41
C GLY A 725 -15.84 11.14 5.60
N ILE A 726 -16.33 10.41 4.59
CA ILE A 726 -17.51 9.53 4.70
C ILE A 726 -17.23 8.40 5.69
N SER A 727 -16.08 7.72 5.58
CA SER A 727 -15.68 6.67 6.52
C SER A 727 -15.57 7.20 7.95
N GLN A 728 -15.00 8.40 8.11
CA GLN A 728 -14.91 9.05 9.42
C GLN A 728 -16.28 9.40 10.00
N LEU A 729 -17.21 9.90 9.18
CA LEU A 729 -18.57 10.23 9.62
C LEU A 729 -19.33 8.98 10.06
N ILE A 730 -19.36 7.91 9.24
CA ILE A 730 -20.03 6.66 9.57
C ILE A 730 -19.42 6.07 10.85
N MET A 731 -18.09 6.03 10.96
CA MET A 731 -17.43 5.52 12.15
C MET A 731 -17.76 6.35 13.38
N TYR A 732 -17.68 7.69 13.30
CA TYR A 732 -18.04 8.59 14.40
C TYR A 732 -19.49 8.37 14.86
N LYS A 733 -20.43 8.29 13.92
CA LYS A 733 -21.84 8.04 14.21
C LYS A 733 -22.06 6.70 14.90
N LEU A 734 -21.27 5.68 14.54
CA LEU A 734 -21.30 4.36 15.18
C LEU A 734 -20.69 4.39 16.59
N VAL A 735 -19.39 4.74 16.69
CA VAL A 735 -18.61 4.51 17.93
C VAL A 735 -18.75 5.62 18.96
N ASP A 736 -19.08 6.86 18.56
CA ASP A 736 -19.24 7.99 19.48
C ASP A 736 -20.73 8.29 19.73
N GLU A 737 -21.51 8.53 18.68
CA GLU A 737 -22.88 9.02 18.81
C GLU A 737 -23.88 7.93 19.20
N SER A 738 -23.74 6.72 18.65
CA SER A 738 -24.69 5.62 18.88
C SER A 738 -24.26 4.70 20.01
N TRP A 739 -23.10 4.06 19.90
CA TRP A 739 -22.62 3.11 20.90
C TRP A 739 -21.97 3.79 22.10
N GLY A 740 -21.25 4.89 21.86
CA GLY A 740 -20.29 5.43 22.81
C GLY A 740 -19.19 4.43 23.19
N HIS A 741 -18.34 4.81 24.14
CA HIS A 741 -17.27 3.93 24.64
C HIS A 741 -17.79 2.63 25.25
N GLU A 742 -18.90 2.69 26.00
CA GLU A 742 -19.50 1.51 26.63
C GLU A 742 -20.00 0.51 25.60
N GLY A 743 -20.82 0.94 24.63
CA GLY A 743 -21.33 0.06 23.59
C GLY A 743 -20.22 -0.50 22.69
N TYR A 744 -19.18 0.28 22.41
CA TYR A 744 -18.01 -0.21 21.68
C TYR A 744 -17.24 -1.28 22.46
N LEU A 745 -17.05 -1.12 23.77
CA LEU A 745 -16.41 -2.14 24.60
C LEU A 745 -17.26 -3.41 24.69
N GLN A 746 -18.59 -3.29 24.80
CA GLN A 746 -19.50 -4.43 24.72
C GLN A 746 -19.40 -5.17 23.37
N TRP A 747 -19.28 -4.42 22.27
CA TRP A 747 -19.02 -5.01 20.95
C TRP A 747 -17.69 -5.77 20.91
N LEU A 748 -16.62 -5.22 21.48
CA LEU A 748 -15.32 -5.89 21.56
C LEU A 748 -15.36 -7.15 22.44
N MET A 749 -16.13 -7.13 23.55
CA MET A 749 -16.38 -8.31 24.38
C MET A 749 -17.11 -9.40 23.60
N ASN A 750 -18.13 -9.03 22.82
CA ASN A 750 -18.82 -9.96 21.91
C ASN A 750 -17.86 -10.54 20.85
N LEU A 751 -17.02 -9.69 20.25
CA LEU A 751 -16.03 -10.12 19.25
C LEU A 751 -15.00 -11.10 19.85
N ARG A 752 -14.54 -10.86 21.07
CA ARG A 752 -13.66 -11.77 21.83
C ARG A 752 -14.30 -13.15 21.99
N LEU A 753 -15.58 -13.20 22.35
CA LEU A 753 -16.30 -14.47 22.51
C LEU A 753 -16.43 -15.22 21.19
N GLU A 754 -16.78 -14.52 20.11
CA GLU A 754 -16.89 -15.14 18.79
C GLU A 754 -15.55 -15.70 18.30
N TYR A 755 -14.45 -14.98 18.46
CA TYR A 755 -13.13 -15.49 18.09
C TYR A 755 -12.63 -16.60 19.01
N THR A 756 -12.98 -16.59 20.30
CA THR A 756 -12.71 -17.71 21.22
C THR A 756 -13.38 -18.98 20.72
N ARG A 757 -14.68 -18.90 20.40
CA ARG A 757 -15.45 -20.02 19.84
C ARG A 757 -14.83 -20.56 18.54
N ARG A 758 -14.50 -19.67 17.60
CA ARG A 758 -13.88 -20.05 16.31
C ARG A 758 -12.52 -20.70 16.48
N ARG A 759 -11.70 -20.19 17.41
CA ARG A 759 -10.41 -20.78 17.79
C ARG A 759 -10.61 -22.19 18.33
N ASP A 760 -11.57 -22.38 19.23
CA ASP A 760 -11.84 -23.71 19.82
C ASP A 760 -12.30 -24.71 18.75
N VAL A 761 -13.14 -24.29 17.79
CA VAL A 761 -13.59 -25.14 16.68
C VAL A 761 -12.44 -25.59 15.78
N ILE A 762 -11.55 -24.68 15.37
CA ILE A 762 -10.43 -25.08 14.52
C ILE A 762 -9.45 -25.98 15.28
N LEU A 763 -9.24 -25.76 16.59
CA LEU A 763 -8.40 -26.63 17.41
C LEU A 763 -9.00 -28.03 17.56
N ALA A 764 -10.31 -28.14 17.81
CA ALA A 764 -11.00 -29.42 17.86
C ALA A 764 -10.90 -30.18 16.52
N ALA A 765 -10.99 -29.47 15.39
CA ALA A 765 -10.75 -30.07 14.08
C ALA A 765 -9.29 -30.53 13.92
N CYS A 766 -8.32 -29.77 14.43
CA CYS A 766 -6.92 -30.14 14.38
C CYS A 766 -6.64 -31.44 15.17
N GLU A 767 -7.16 -31.54 16.39
CA GLU A 767 -7.04 -32.77 17.21
C GLU A 767 -7.68 -33.98 16.54
N LYS A 768 -8.79 -33.77 15.80
CA LYS A 768 -9.51 -34.86 15.14
C LYS A 768 -8.84 -35.36 13.86
N TYR A 769 -8.24 -34.47 13.06
CA TYR A 769 -7.89 -34.80 11.68
C TYR A 769 -6.39 -34.71 11.34
N LEU A 770 -5.58 -33.99 12.13
CA LEU A 770 -4.16 -33.84 11.81
C LEU A 770 -3.33 -35.02 12.34
N PRO A 771 -2.35 -35.54 11.57
CA PRO A 771 -1.46 -36.60 12.03
C PRO A 771 -0.49 -36.04 13.09
N ARG A 772 -0.78 -36.27 14.37
CA ARG A 772 -0.03 -35.73 15.53
C ARG A 772 1.42 -36.21 15.62
N GLU A 773 1.75 -37.30 14.94
CA GLU A 773 3.10 -37.82 14.79
C GLU A 773 4.03 -36.87 14.01
N VAL A 774 3.47 -36.04 13.10
CA VAL A 774 4.25 -35.10 12.28
C VAL A 774 3.73 -33.66 12.31
N VAL A 775 2.52 -33.39 12.81
CA VAL A 775 1.97 -32.03 12.91
C VAL A 775 1.77 -31.61 14.36
N SER A 776 2.30 -30.44 14.70
CA SER A 776 2.14 -29.81 16.02
C SER A 776 1.74 -28.34 15.89
N TRP A 777 1.14 -27.78 16.92
CA TRP A 777 0.70 -26.39 16.97
C TRP A 777 0.59 -25.91 18.42
N VAL A 778 0.60 -24.59 18.58
CA VAL A 778 0.34 -23.91 19.86
C VAL A 778 -1.03 -23.25 19.77
N PRO A 779 -1.96 -23.50 20.71
CA PRO A 779 -3.23 -22.77 20.80
C PRO A 779 -3.01 -21.26 20.87
N PRO A 780 -3.48 -20.46 19.89
CA PRO A 780 -3.26 -19.03 19.92
C PRO A 780 -4.08 -18.37 21.03
N ALA A 781 -3.43 -17.48 21.78
CA ALA A 781 -4.06 -16.70 22.86
C ALA A 781 -4.79 -15.45 22.33
N ALA A 782 -4.42 -14.96 21.15
CA ALA A 782 -5.04 -13.82 20.51
C ALA A 782 -5.03 -13.93 18.98
N GLY A 783 -5.82 -13.10 18.32
CA GLY A 783 -5.83 -12.97 16.87
C GLY A 783 -6.69 -14.00 16.17
N MET A 784 -6.29 -14.34 14.94
CA MET A 784 -7.13 -15.11 14.03
C MET A 784 -6.35 -16.11 13.15
N PHE A 785 -5.14 -16.44 13.57
CA PHE A 785 -4.23 -17.33 12.86
C PHE A 785 -3.80 -18.48 13.76
N LEU A 786 -3.70 -19.67 13.16
CA LEU A 786 -3.11 -20.85 13.76
C LEU A 786 -1.90 -21.26 12.93
N TRP A 787 -0.79 -21.52 13.61
CA TRP A 787 0.48 -21.87 13.02
C TRP A 787 0.76 -23.35 13.21
N LEU A 788 0.74 -24.09 12.10
CA LEU A 788 0.93 -25.52 12.07
C LEU A 788 2.38 -25.81 11.72
N LYS A 789 3.11 -26.45 12.62
CA LYS A 789 4.46 -26.96 12.38
C LYS A 789 4.37 -28.38 11.87
N VAL A 790 5.00 -28.66 10.74
CA VAL A 790 5.15 -30.01 10.18
C VAL A 790 6.60 -30.45 10.39
N ASP A 791 6.81 -31.61 11.00
CA ASP A 791 8.13 -32.17 11.23
C ASP A 791 8.70 -32.77 9.94
N HIS A 792 9.32 -31.91 9.13
CA HIS A 792 9.91 -32.30 7.85
C HIS A 792 11.01 -33.37 7.98
N THR A 793 11.59 -33.58 9.17
CA THR A 793 12.64 -34.59 9.38
C THR A 793 12.12 -36.02 9.30
N GLN A 794 10.80 -36.21 9.47
CA GLN A 794 10.12 -37.49 9.35
C GLN A 794 9.62 -37.78 7.93
N HIS A 795 9.86 -36.88 6.97
CA HIS A 795 9.43 -37.09 5.59
C HIS A 795 10.21 -38.26 4.95
N PRO A 796 9.57 -39.22 4.25
CA PRO A 796 10.26 -40.38 3.66
C PRO A 796 11.41 -40.02 2.71
N GLU A 797 11.29 -38.88 2.02
CA GLU A 797 12.31 -38.32 1.14
C GLU A 797 13.04 -37.10 1.74
N GLY A 798 13.02 -36.92 3.07
CA GLY A 798 13.60 -35.74 3.73
C GLY A 798 15.13 -35.62 3.61
N SER A 799 15.82 -36.69 3.17
CA SER A 799 17.26 -36.65 2.87
C SER A 799 17.58 -36.13 1.46
N THR A 800 16.59 -36.13 0.56
CA THR A 800 16.75 -35.73 -0.85
C THR A 800 15.95 -34.47 -1.18
N LYS A 801 14.77 -34.29 -0.59
CA LYS A 801 13.92 -33.10 -0.75
C LYS A 801 14.28 -32.03 0.29
N SER A 802 14.39 -30.79 -0.17
CA SER A 802 14.47 -29.61 0.68
C SER A 802 13.15 -29.32 1.38
N ILE A 803 13.18 -28.52 2.44
CA ILE A 803 11.97 -28.07 3.15
C ILE A 803 11.00 -27.37 2.20
N ILE A 804 11.50 -26.58 1.24
CA ILE A 804 10.68 -25.85 0.27
C ILE A 804 9.96 -26.80 -0.69
N GLU A 805 10.63 -27.86 -1.15
CA GLU A 805 10.01 -28.86 -2.02
C GLU A 805 8.89 -29.61 -1.30
N ILE A 806 9.10 -29.99 -0.03
CA ILE A 806 8.06 -30.62 0.80
C ILE A 806 6.90 -29.64 1.06
N GLU A 807 7.20 -28.36 1.31
CA GLU A 807 6.19 -27.32 1.48
C GLU A 807 5.33 -27.13 0.22
N GLU A 808 5.96 -27.09 -0.95
CA GLU A 808 5.27 -26.94 -2.24
C GLU A 808 4.43 -28.18 -2.59
N GLU A 809 4.93 -29.38 -2.30
CA GLU A 809 4.20 -30.63 -2.46
C GLU A 809 2.90 -30.63 -1.63
N ILE A 810 3.00 -30.38 -0.33
CA ILE A 810 1.83 -30.30 0.57
C ILE A 810 0.88 -29.18 0.12
N PHE A 811 1.42 -28.02 -0.25
CA PHE A 811 0.63 -26.89 -0.72
C PHE A 811 -0.18 -27.26 -1.97
N ASN A 812 0.44 -27.89 -2.97
CA ASN A 812 -0.23 -28.30 -4.20
C ASN A 812 -1.31 -29.36 -3.91
N SER A 813 -1.01 -30.35 -3.06
CA SER A 813 -2.01 -31.35 -2.63
C SER A 813 -3.19 -30.71 -1.87
N CYS A 814 -2.94 -29.68 -1.06
CA CYS A 814 -3.99 -28.88 -0.43
C CYS A 814 -4.91 -28.22 -1.47
N ILE A 815 -4.35 -27.61 -2.52
CA ILE A 815 -5.12 -26.98 -3.59
C ILE A 815 -5.98 -28.01 -4.34
N GLU A 816 -5.41 -29.16 -4.69
CA GLU A 816 -6.15 -30.26 -5.34
C GLU A 816 -7.31 -30.77 -4.49
N LYS A 817 -7.13 -30.80 -3.16
CA LYS A 817 -8.18 -31.19 -2.20
C LYS A 817 -9.16 -30.06 -1.89
N GLY A 818 -8.95 -28.86 -2.42
CA GLY A 818 -9.83 -27.71 -2.24
C GLY A 818 -9.72 -27.06 -0.86
N VAL A 819 -8.49 -26.89 -0.35
CA VAL A 819 -8.19 -26.06 0.82
C VAL A 819 -7.00 -25.15 0.54
N LEU A 820 -7.08 -23.89 0.99
CA LEU A 820 -5.98 -22.94 0.90
C LEU A 820 -5.35 -22.71 2.28
N ALA A 821 -4.15 -23.24 2.47
CA ALA A 821 -3.27 -22.90 3.58
C ALA A 821 -2.10 -22.05 3.06
N CYS A 822 -1.64 -21.07 3.84
CA CYS A 822 -0.52 -20.23 3.42
C CYS A 822 0.81 -20.89 3.81
N ARG A 823 1.73 -20.98 2.85
CA ARG A 823 3.09 -21.46 3.07
C ARG A 823 3.82 -20.59 4.09
N GLY A 824 4.56 -21.20 4.99
CA GLY A 824 5.32 -20.50 6.02
C GLY A 824 6.49 -19.70 5.43
N SER A 825 7.08 -20.19 4.34
CA SER A 825 8.15 -19.49 3.60
C SER A 825 7.76 -18.08 3.14
N TRP A 826 6.48 -17.80 2.88
CA TRP A 826 5.98 -16.49 2.44
C TRP A 826 6.11 -15.38 3.49
N PHE A 827 6.33 -15.75 4.75
CA PHE A 827 6.38 -14.83 5.87
C PHE A 827 7.81 -14.59 6.38
N ARG A 828 8.83 -15.13 5.73
CA ARG A 828 10.23 -15.01 6.18
C ARG A 828 10.74 -13.58 6.05
N ALA A 829 11.22 -13.02 7.15
CA ALA A 829 11.88 -11.71 7.15
C ALA A 829 13.14 -11.68 6.27
N GLU A 830 13.89 -12.79 6.27
CA GLU A 830 15.10 -12.99 5.46
C GLU A 830 14.89 -14.22 4.56
N PRO A 831 14.35 -14.05 3.34
CA PRO A 831 13.96 -15.16 2.46
C PRO A 831 15.16 -15.93 1.89
N ASP A 832 16.35 -15.31 1.87
CA ASP A 832 17.58 -15.91 1.34
C ASP A 832 18.27 -16.85 2.36
N LEU A 833 17.84 -16.84 3.62
CA LEU A 833 18.39 -17.73 4.65
C LEU A 833 17.66 -19.08 4.65
N PRO A 834 18.37 -20.19 4.97
CA PRO A 834 17.74 -21.49 5.12
C PRO A 834 16.55 -21.45 6.10
N LEU A 835 15.48 -22.19 5.77
CA LEU A 835 14.32 -22.31 6.64
C LEU A 835 14.69 -23.02 7.95
N SER A 836 14.20 -22.47 9.07
CA SER A 836 14.34 -23.08 10.40
C SER A 836 13.32 -24.19 10.66
N GLY A 837 12.30 -24.32 9.80
CA GLY A 837 11.30 -25.37 9.86
C GLY A 837 10.25 -25.25 8.76
N LEU A 838 9.38 -26.25 8.68
CA LEU A 838 8.25 -26.32 7.77
C LEU A 838 6.96 -25.92 8.50
N PHE A 839 6.28 -24.90 7.98
CA PHE A 839 5.09 -24.36 8.63
C PHE A 839 4.00 -23.98 7.65
N PHE A 840 2.76 -24.01 8.11
CA PHE A 840 1.61 -23.48 7.41
C PHE A 840 0.77 -22.57 8.32
N ARG A 841 0.33 -21.44 7.79
CA ARG A 841 -0.68 -20.59 8.44
C ARG A 841 -2.06 -20.93 7.92
N VAL A 842 -2.96 -21.23 8.85
CA VAL A 842 -4.41 -21.30 8.60
C VAL A 842 -5.12 -20.21 9.41
N THR A 843 -6.26 -19.72 8.92
CA THR A 843 -7.07 -18.71 9.62
C THR A 843 -8.43 -19.27 10.01
N PHE A 844 -8.92 -18.88 11.19
CA PHE A 844 -10.26 -19.22 11.67
C PHE A 844 -11.25 -18.05 11.61
N ALA A 845 -10.91 -16.97 10.90
CA ALA A 845 -11.78 -15.79 10.76
C ALA A 845 -12.86 -15.94 9.69
N ALA A 846 -12.52 -16.52 8.52
CA ALA A 846 -13.32 -16.36 7.30
C ALA A 846 -14.35 -17.47 7.07
N ALA A 847 -13.97 -18.73 7.28
CA ALA A 847 -14.82 -19.87 6.98
C ALA A 847 -15.92 -20.05 8.05
N SER A 848 -17.03 -20.69 7.66
CA SER A 848 -18.00 -21.23 8.62
C SER A 848 -17.37 -22.37 9.42
N GLU A 849 -17.92 -22.69 10.59
CA GLU A 849 -17.42 -23.78 11.45
C GLU A 849 -17.36 -25.13 10.73
N GLU A 850 -18.40 -25.46 9.97
CA GLU A 850 -18.42 -26.67 9.14
C GLU A 850 -17.27 -26.68 8.11
N ASN A 851 -17.04 -25.56 7.43
CA ASN A 851 -15.99 -25.46 6.42
C ASN A 851 -14.60 -25.42 7.06
N MET A 852 -14.44 -24.92 8.29
CA MET A 852 -13.19 -25.03 9.05
C MET A 852 -12.85 -26.50 9.32
N GLY A 853 -13.82 -27.30 9.77
CA GLY A 853 -13.64 -28.74 9.96
C GLY A 853 -13.19 -29.45 8.67
N LYS A 854 -13.90 -29.23 7.56
CA LYS A 854 -13.55 -29.80 6.25
C LYS A 854 -12.18 -29.34 5.74
N ALA A 855 -11.83 -28.07 5.97
CA ALA A 855 -10.53 -27.53 5.56
C ALA A 855 -9.37 -28.23 6.29
N ILE A 856 -9.48 -28.41 7.61
CA ILE A 856 -8.46 -29.10 8.40
C ILE A 856 -8.39 -30.59 8.06
N GLU A 857 -9.53 -31.24 7.80
CA GLU A 857 -9.57 -32.61 7.28
C GLU A 857 -8.79 -32.75 5.96
N ARG A 858 -9.03 -31.84 5.00
CA ARG A 858 -8.33 -31.83 3.70
C ARG A 858 -6.84 -31.54 3.84
N PHE A 859 -6.46 -30.62 4.73
CA PHE A 859 -5.06 -30.33 5.02
C PHE A 859 -4.36 -31.54 5.66
N GLY A 860 -4.99 -32.19 6.64
CA GLY A 860 -4.49 -33.42 7.26
C GLY A 860 -4.28 -34.53 6.24
N ALA A 861 -5.23 -34.72 5.31
CA ALA A 861 -5.10 -35.67 4.22
C ALA A 861 -3.94 -35.34 3.26
N ALA A 862 -3.69 -34.07 2.96
CA ALA A 862 -2.54 -33.65 2.14
C ALA A 862 -1.20 -33.96 2.83
N VAL A 863 -1.08 -33.70 4.13
CA VAL A 863 0.11 -34.04 4.91
C VAL A 863 0.31 -35.56 4.98
N LYS A 864 -0.76 -36.32 5.25
CA LYS A 864 -0.68 -37.78 5.28
C LYS A 864 -0.23 -38.37 3.94
N GLU A 865 -0.74 -37.86 2.83
CA GLU A 865 -0.34 -38.28 1.48
C GLU A 865 1.15 -38.03 1.24
N SER A 866 1.63 -36.82 1.55
CA SER A 866 3.04 -36.44 1.38
C SER A 866 3.98 -37.29 2.25
N PHE A 867 3.58 -37.60 3.49
CA PHE A 867 4.38 -38.40 4.42
C PHE A 867 4.14 -39.92 4.33
N GLY A 868 3.24 -40.39 3.46
CA GLY A 868 2.89 -41.82 3.35
C GLY A 868 2.22 -42.40 4.61
N LEU A 869 1.47 -41.58 5.35
CA LEU A 869 0.77 -41.96 6.58
C LEU A 869 -0.65 -42.49 6.28
N HIS A 870 -1.18 -43.34 7.16
CA HIS A 870 -2.50 -43.98 7.00
C HIS A 870 -3.63 -43.27 7.78
#